data_AF-A0A069ZJH5-F1
#
_entry.id   AF-A0A069ZJH5-F1
#
_cell.length_a   1.000
_cell.length_b   1.000
_cell.length_c   1.000
_cell.angle_alpha   90.00
_cell.angle_beta   90.00
_cell.angle_gamma   90.00
#
_symmetry.space_group_name_H-M   'P 1'
#
loop_
_entity.id
_entity.type
_entity.pdbx_description
1 polymer ?
#
loop_
_entity_poly.entity_id
_entity_poly.type
_entity_poly.pdbx_seq_one_letter_code
_entity_poly.pdbx_strand_id
1 'polypeptide(L)'
;MQRPLKSCKHLVSLCEFEKQEKVMRVQQDDGKGGRQLVGRKVKFGPKVAPKSSPLFQLCRIYEAVNNIRLTRPDGSPRDITLEERAKIVAHLQSSASLSFAALKKLLKEKALIADQLTSKSGLKGNSTRVALAAALQTYSQYHHLLDMELETRMMTVQLTDEETGEVTVREVAVVTDSYVHQPLYRLWHILYSIEERDAMRRALITQLGMKEEDLDGGLLDQLYRLDFVKPGYGNKSAKFICKLLPQLQQGLGYSEACTAVGYRHSNSPTSEEITERILLEKIPLLQRNELRQPLVEKILNQMINLVNALKAEYGVDEVRVELARELKMSREERERMARNNKDREERNKEVAAKIRECGLYPTKSRIRKYMLWEEAGRQCLYCGRSIEEEQCLNGDDMEVEHIIPKSVLYDDSYGNKTCACHECNQTKGNRTALEYIRAEGREAEYMKRINDLLKEKKISYSKHQRLRWLKEDIPSDFLERQLRLTQYISRQAMAILQQGIRRVSASEGGVTARLRSLWGYGKILHTLNLDRYDSMGETERVSREGEATEELHITNWSKRMDHRHHAIDALVVACTRQSYIQRLNRLSSEFGRGNKKMEDLEAQEQQAKETGRFSNLERWLTQRPHFSVRTVSDKVAEILISYRPGKRVVTRGRNIYRKKTADGREVTCVQRGVLVPRGELMEASLYGKILSQGRERIVKRYPLHDLKGEVVDPRLRELIAEYNQEITSKVKAKGAPLYLDAAEKQEVRSVRCYVTQPSVAKAIPIRFDERGRAITFVKSGNNHHLALYRTPQGKLEESIVTFWDAVDRARYGIPLVITHPREVMEQVLQRGDIPESVLRLLPPSDWVFVDSLQPDEMVIIGLSDEELQQALEVQGYRKLSEHLYRVQKVSSRDYWFRYHLETSVADDKNTSGRIPKFHRVRSLSDYEKRNIRKVRVDLLGRISLL
;
A
#
# COMPACT_ATOMS: atom_id res chain seq x y z
N MET A 1 -5.58 -20.91 30.70
CA MET A 1 -4.60 -21.41 29.72
C MET A 1 -5.03 -20.97 28.32
N GLN A 2 -4.29 -20.06 27.69
CA GLN A 2 -4.57 -19.61 26.32
C GLN A 2 -4.05 -20.67 25.33
N ARG A 3 -4.77 -20.93 24.24
CA ARG A 3 -4.27 -21.85 23.20
C ARG A 3 -2.96 -21.28 22.63
N PRO A 4 -1.91 -22.11 22.45
CA PRO A 4 -0.71 -21.68 21.76
C PRO A 4 -1.03 -21.23 20.33
N LEU A 5 -0.28 -20.25 19.85
CA LEU A 5 -0.41 -19.77 18.48
C LEU A 5 -0.10 -20.92 17.51
N LYS A 6 -0.92 -21.09 16.47
CA LYS A 6 -0.64 -22.12 15.45
C LYS A 6 0.58 -21.72 14.64
N SER A 7 1.52 -22.65 14.50
CA SER A 7 2.70 -22.48 13.65
C SER A 7 2.28 -22.18 12.20
N CYS A 8 2.64 -20.98 11.72
CA CYS A 8 2.33 -20.53 10.36
C CYS A 8 3.35 -21.02 9.31
N LYS A 9 4.03 -22.15 9.55
CA LYS A 9 5.06 -22.72 8.66
C LYS A 9 4.57 -22.96 7.22
N HIS A 10 3.28 -23.23 7.03
CA HIS A 10 2.67 -23.36 5.69
C HIS A 10 2.73 -22.05 4.87
N LEU A 11 2.79 -20.88 5.51
CA LEU A 11 2.92 -19.58 4.85
C LEU A 11 4.34 -19.30 4.35
N VAL A 12 5.35 -20.06 4.79
CA VAL A 12 6.74 -19.87 4.34
C VAL A 12 6.82 -20.15 2.84
N SER A 13 7.53 -19.29 2.11
CA SER A 13 7.65 -19.41 0.66
C SER A 13 8.49 -20.64 0.26
N LEU A 14 8.20 -21.18 -0.92
CA LEU A 14 9.12 -22.12 -1.58
C LEU A 14 10.34 -21.35 -2.10
N CYS A 15 11.48 -22.02 -2.20
CA CYS A 15 12.65 -21.46 -2.87
C CYS A 15 12.42 -21.45 -4.39
N GLU A 16 12.63 -20.28 -5.01
CA GLU A 16 12.37 -20.09 -6.44
C GLU A 16 13.26 -20.96 -7.34
N PHE A 17 14.47 -21.31 -6.89
CA PHE A 17 15.43 -22.14 -7.62
C PHE A 17 15.15 -23.64 -7.48
N GLU A 18 14.41 -24.06 -6.46
CA GLU A 18 14.18 -25.49 -6.18
C GLU A 18 12.69 -25.86 -6.21
N LYS A 19 11.81 -24.94 -6.63
CA LYS A 19 10.38 -25.22 -6.77
C LYS A 19 10.12 -25.97 -8.08
N GLN A 20 9.17 -26.89 -8.02
CA GLN A 20 8.66 -27.63 -9.16
C GLN A 20 7.15 -27.47 -9.23
N GLU A 21 6.59 -27.55 -10.43
CA GLU A 21 5.15 -27.51 -10.65
C GLU A 21 4.69 -28.83 -11.26
N LYS A 22 3.69 -29.48 -10.65
CA LYS A 22 3.07 -30.69 -11.18
C LYS A 22 1.56 -30.58 -11.11
N VAL A 23 0.87 -31.09 -12.13
CA VAL A 23 -0.59 -31.21 -12.11
C VAL A 23 -0.95 -32.40 -11.22
N MET A 24 -1.65 -32.13 -10.11
CA MET A 24 -2.15 -33.15 -9.19
C MET A 24 -3.67 -33.12 -9.17
N ARG A 25 -4.31 -34.28 -9.02
CA ARG A 25 -5.76 -34.36 -8.82
C ARG A 25 -6.07 -34.01 -7.36
N VAL A 26 -6.75 -32.89 -7.13
CA VAL A 26 -7.12 -32.42 -5.79
C VAL A 26 -8.64 -32.50 -5.64
N GLN A 27 -9.11 -32.97 -4.47
CA GLN A 27 -10.53 -32.94 -4.15
C GLN A 27 -10.96 -31.50 -3.90
N GLN A 28 -11.88 -31.01 -4.74
CA GLN A 28 -12.50 -29.70 -4.62
C GLN A 28 -13.99 -29.87 -4.30
N ASP A 29 -14.48 -29.05 -3.37
CA ASP A 29 -15.91 -28.95 -3.05
C ASP A 29 -16.61 -28.24 -4.21
N ASP A 30 -17.65 -28.85 -4.78
CA ASP A 30 -18.37 -28.33 -5.96
C ASP A 30 -19.26 -27.11 -5.64
N GLY A 31 -19.29 -26.69 -4.37
CA GLY A 31 -20.11 -25.58 -3.89
C GLY A 31 -21.60 -25.93 -3.72
N LYS A 32 -21.98 -27.16 -4.08
CA LYS A 32 -23.33 -27.76 -3.91
C LYS A 32 -23.35 -28.90 -2.88
N GLY A 33 -22.19 -29.29 -2.35
CA GLY A 33 -22.05 -30.32 -1.31
C GLY A 33 -21.44 -31.64 -1.79
N GLY A 34 -21.09 -31.75 -3.08
CA GLY A 34 -20.35 -32.86 -3.67
C GLY A 34 -18.84 -32.61 -3.76
N ARG A 35 -18.07 -33.67 -4.05
CA ARG A 35 -16.60 -33.61 -4.21
C ARG A 35 -16.24 -33.96 -5.65
N GLN A 36 -15.52 -33.08 -6.33
CA GLN A 36 -14.97 -33.33 -7.66
C GLN A 36 -13.43 -33.39 -7.60
N LEU A 37 -12.83 -34.32 -8.34
CA LEU A 37 -11.38 -34.36 -8.54
C LEU A 37 -11.03 -33.40 -9.69
N VAL A 38 -10.37 -32.28 -9.35
CA VAL A 38 -9.93 -31.29 -10.33
C VAL A 38 -8.41 -31.36 -10.45
N GLY A 39 -7.90 -31.39 -11.68
CA GLY A 39 -6.47 -31.27 -11.94
C GLY A 39 -5.99 -29.87 -11.57
N ARG A 40 -5.18 -29.75 -10.52
CA ARG A 40 -4.63 -28.48 -10.04
C ARG A 40 -3.11 -28.50 -10.20
N LYS A 41 -2.55 -27.43 -10.78
CA LYS A 41 -1.10 -27.19 -10.72
C LYS A 41 -0.71 -26.91 -9.26
N VAL A 42 0.02 -27.82 -8.65
CA VAL A 42 0.53 -27.70 -7.28
C VAL A 42 2.02 -27.42 -7.37
N LYS A 43 2.46 -26.34 -6.71
CA LYS A 43 3.88 -26.03 -6.54
C LYS A 43 4.40 -26.75 -5.31
N PHE A 44 5.48 -27.49 -5.44
CA PHE A 44 6.16 -28.14 -4.32
C PHE A 44 7.67 -27.89 -4.41
N GLY A 45 8.37 -28.12 -3.31
CA GLY A 45 9.80 -27.85 -3.20
C GLY A 45 10.21 -27.52 -1.77
N PRO A 46 11.51 -27.30 -1.52
CA PRO A 46 12.00 -26.91 -0.22
C PRO A 46 11.58 -25.47 0.11
N LYS A 47 11.28 -25.23 1.38
CA LYS A 47 11.00 -23.89 1.90
C LYS A 47 12.28 -23.06 1.97
N VAL A 48 12.14 -21.74 1.90
CA VAL A 48 13.27 -20.83 2.13
C VAL A 48 13.81 -20.98 3.56
N ALA A 49 15.13 -20.86 3.72
CA ALA A 49 15.81 -21.00 5.00
C ALA A 49 15.58 -19.76 5.91
N PRO A 50 15.50 -19.93 7.23
CA PRO A 50 15.49 -18.81 8.16
C PRO A 50 16.76 -17.96 8.02
N LYS A 51 16.65 -16.63 8.13
CA LYS A 51 17.83 -15.75 8.06
C LYS A 51 18.80 -16.00 9.21
N SER A 52 18.30 -16.48 10.35
CA SER A 52 19.10 -16.85 11.51
C SER A 52 19.83 -18.19 11.35
N SER A 53 19.52 -18.99 10.33
CA SER A 53 20.21 -20.26 10.11
C SER A 53 21.72 -20.05 9.90
N PRO A 54 22.60 -20.82 10.58
CA PRO A 54 24.05 -20.71 10.39
C PRO A 54 24.48 -20.83 8.93
N LEU A 55 23.86 -21.74 8.17
CA LEU A 55 24.10 -21.93 6.75
C LEU A 55 23.72 -20.69 5.92
N PHE A 56 22.58 -20.06 6.24
CA PHE A 56 22.15 -18.82 5.59
C PHE A 56 23.08 -17.64 5.91
N GLN A 57 23.50 -17.51 7.17
CA GLN A 57 24.45 -16.46 7.59
C GLN A 57 25.78 -16.60 6.85
N LEU A 58 26.30 -17.82 6.74
CA LEU A 58 27.55 -18.09 6.02
C LEU A 58 27.44 -17.75 4.53
N CYS A 59 26.38 -18.21 3.86
CA CYS A 59 26.09 -17.86 2.46
C CYS A 59 26.02 -16.34 2.23
N ARG A 60 25.28 -15.63 3.09
CA ARG A 60 25.16 -14.17 3.04
C ARG A 60 26.52 -13.48 3.18
N ILE A 61 27.38 -13.98 4.06
CA ILE A 61 28.71 -13.41 4.29
C ILE A 61 29.57 -13.59 3.04
N TYR A 62 29.63 -14.78 2.45
CA TYR A 62 30.37 -14.98 1.20
C TYR A 62 29.83 -14.16 0.03
N GLU A 63 28.51 -14.08 -0.15
CA GLU A 63 27.89 -13.19 -1.15
C GLU A 63 28.33 -11.73 -0.94
N ALA A 64 28.38 -11.27 0.31
CA ALA A 64 28.77 -9.91 0.62
C ALA A 64 30.27 -9.64 0.43
N VAL A 65 31.13 -10.57 0.86
CA VAL A 65 32.59 -10.47 0.70
C VAL A 65 32.97 -10.51 -0.79
N ASN A 66 32.33 -11.35 -1.59
CA ASN A 66 32.64 -11.46 -3.02
C ASN A 66 32.23 -10.24 -3.85
N ASN A 67 31.32 -9.42 -3.31
CA ASN A 67 30.90 -8.16 -3.92
C ASN A 67 31.74 -6.97 -3.49
N ILE A 68 32.73 -7.13 -2.60
CA ILE A 68 33.65 -6.03 -2.27
C ILE A 68 34.49 -5.72 -3.50
N ARG A 69 34.56 -4.45 -3.89
CA ARG A 69 35.51 -3.94 -4.89
C ARG A 69 36.49 -3.01 -4.21
N LEU A 70 37.78 -3.27 -4.41
CA LEU A 70 38.84 -2.44 -3.88
C LEU A 70 39.55 -1.71 -5.03
N THR A 71 39.88 -0.45 -4.77
CA THR A 71 40.70 0.37 -5.66
C THR A 71 41.86 0.98 -4.87
N ARG A 72 42.99 1.14 -5.55
CA ARG A 72 44.11 1.93 -5.04
C ARG A 72 43.84 3.44 -5.24
N PRO A 73 44.57 4.33 -4.55
CA PRO A 73 44.37 5.78 -4.69
C PRO A 73 44.61 6.33 -6.10
N ASP A 74 45.33 5.58 -6.94
CA ASP A 74 45.58 5.87 -8.36
C ASP A 74 44.43 5.43 -9.29
N GLY A 75 43.35 4.84 -8.74
CA GLY A 75 42.20 4.35 -9.49
C GLY A 75 42.35 2.93 -10.04
N SER A 76 43.50 2.28 -9.88
CA SER A 76 43.69 0.89 -10.33
C SER A 76 42.91 -0.12 -9.47
N PRO A 77 42.32 -1.18 -10.06
CA PRO A 77 41.61 -2.21 -9.31
C PRO A 77 42.58 -3.06 -8.47
N ARG A 78 42.10 -3.51 -7.30
CA ARG A 78 42.78 -4.45 -6.41
C ARG A 78 41.85 -5.62 -6.10
N ASP A 79 42.12 -6.77 -6.71
CA ASP A 79 41.33 -7.97 -6.45
C ASP A 79 41.66 -8.57 -5.09
N ILE A 80 40.68 -9.12 -4.39
CA ILE A 80 40.89 -9.81 -3.11
C ILE A 80 41.22 -11.28 -3.41
N THR A 81 42.37 -11.76 -2.92
CA THR A 81 42.79 -13.16 -3.10
C THR A 81 41.93 -14.13 -2.28
N LEU A 82 41.97 -15.43 -2.59
CA LEU A 82 41.21 -16.44 -1.84
C LEU A 82 41.61 -16.50 -0.36
N GLU A 83 42.90 -16.37 -0.06
CA GLU A 83 43.39 -16.33 1.32
C GLU A 83 42.92 -15.08 2.09
N GLU A 84 42.95 -13.92 1.43
CA GLU A 84 42.44 -12.68 1.99
C GLU A 84 40.93 -12.78 2.25
N ARG A 85 40.16 -13.37 1.34
CA ARG A 85 38.72 -13.65 1.52
C ARG A 85 38.49 -14.54 2.73
N ALA A 86 39.25 -15.63 2.87
CA ALA A 86 39.13 -16.52 4.01
C ALA A 86 39.36 -15.79 5.35
N LYS A 87 40.36 -14.91 5.42
CA LYS A 87 40.63 -14.06 6.60
C LYS A 87 39.48 -13.10 6.91
N ILE A 88 38.91 -12.46 5.88
CA ILE A 88 37.77 -11.55 6.03
C ILE A 88 36.52 -12.31 6.53
N VAL A 89 36.24 -13.48 5.95
CA VAL A 89 35.11 -14.32 6.36
C VAL A 89 35.30 -14.81 7.80
N ALA A 90 36.51 -15.25 8.17
CA ALA A 90 36.81 -15.67 9.54
C ALA A 90 36.58 -14.52 10.55
N HIS A 91 36.98 -13.30 10.22
CA HIS A 91 36.69 -12.13 11.05
C HIS A 91 35.18 -11.88 11.18
N LEU A 92 34.42 -11.99 10.09
CA LEU A 92 32.96 -11.81 10.09
C LEU A 92 32.21 -12.93 10.81
N GLN A 93 32.82 -14.10 11.03
CA GLN A 93 32.22 -15.16 11.84
C GLN A 93 32.26 -14.85 13.34
N SER A 94 33.29 -14.14 13.80
CA SER A 94 33.50 -13.81 15.22
C SER A 94 33.12 -12.37 15.60
N SER A 95 33.06 -11.46 14.64
CA SER A 95 32.80 -10.03 14.87
C SER A 95 31.41 -9.61 14.41
N ALA A 96 30.76 -8.69 15.14
CA ALA A 96 29.43 -8.19 14.77
C ALA A 96 29.40 -7.46 13.41
N SER A 97 30.51 -6.83 13.03
CA SER A 97 30.66 -6.12 11.76
C SER A 97 32.12 -5.97 11.35
N LEU A 98 32.39 -5.90 10.05
CA LEU A 98 33.67 -5.50 9.47
C LEU A 98 33.63 -4.02 9.10
N SER A 99 34.44 -3.20 9.77
CA SER A 99 34.63 -1.79 9.39
C SER A 99 35.71 -1.65 8.32
N PHE A 100 35.76 -0.50 7.64
CA PHE A 100 36.81 -0.22 6.68
C PHE A 100 38.21 -0.21 7.30
N ALA A 101 38.33 0.29 8.53
CA ALA A 101 39.59 0.26 9.29
C ALA A 101 40.02 -1.18 9.61
N ALA A 102 39.08 -2.04 10.00
CA ALA A 102 39.36 -3.46 10.24
C ALA A 102 39.79 -4.18 8.95
N LEU A 103 39.15 -3.87 7.81
CA LEU A 103 39.54 -4.44 6.51
C LEU A 103 40.98 -4.07 6.15
N LYS A 104 41.37 -2.79 6.26
CA LYS A 104 42.75 -2.34 5.99
C LYS A 104 43.77 -3.08 6.84
N LYS A 105 43.44 -3.32 8.11
CA LYS A 105 44.28 -4.09 9.04
C LYS A 105 44.41 -5.56 8.61
N LEU A 106 43.32 -6.19 8.18
CA LEU A 106 43.31 -7.58 7.71
C LEU A 106 44.11 -7.77 6.41
N LEU A 107 44.01 -6.82 5.48
CA LEU A 107 44.73 -6.83 4.20
C LEU A 107 46.16 -6.31 4.30
N LYS A 108 46.55 -5.72 5.44
CA LYS A 108 47.87 -5.07 5.67
C LYS A 108 48.19 -3.94 4.67
N GLU A 109 47.17 -3.27 4.13
CA GLU A 109 47.32 -2.18 3.16
C GLU A 109 46.65 -0.90 3.68
N LYS A 110 47.43 0.19 3.80
CA LYS A 110 46.96 1.48 4.34
C LYS A 110 46.21 2.32 3.29
N ALA A 111 46.63 2.22 2.03
CA ALA A 111 46.17 3.02 0.90
C ALA A 111 45.20 2.22 0.02
N LEU A 112 43.96 2.08 0.49
CA LEU A 112 42.87 1.41 -0.23
C LEU A 112 41.60 2.25 -0.11
N ILE A 113 40.71 2.07 -1.10
CA ILE A 113 39.33 2.55 -1.16
C ILE A 113 38.44 1.33 -1.39
N ALA A 114 37.27 1.26 -0.74
CA ALA A 114 36.30 0.18 -0.89
C ALA A 114 34.89 0.72 -1.08
N ASP A 115 34.16 0.18 -2.05
CA ASP A 115 32.83 0.61 -2.47
C ASP A 115 31.72 0.33 -1.42
N GLN A 116 31.77 -0.83 -0.75
CA GLN A 116 30.70 -1.34 0.12
C GLN A 116 30.91 -1.05 1.63
N LEU A 117 32.03 -0.44 2.02
CA LEU A 117 32.46 -0.29 3.42
C LEU A 117 32.53 1.16 3.93
N THR A 118 32.02 2.12 3.15
CA THR A 118 32.03 3.56 3.48
C THR A 118 31.00 3.97 4.55
N SER A 119 30.08 3.07 4.93
CA SER A 119 29.09 3.32 5.98
C SER A 119 29.67 3.11 7.40
N LYS A 120 29.21 3.91 8.38
CA LYS A 120 29.63 3.79 9.80
C LYS A 120 29.37 2.39 10.40
N SER A 121 28.41 1.63 9.85
CA SER A 121 28.03 0.30 10.34
C SER A 121 28.83 -0.87 9.75
N GLY A 122 29.62 -0.63 8.69
CA GLY A 122 30.39 -1.68 8.03
C GLY A 122 29.55 -2.85 7.47
N LEU A 123 30.23 -3.94 7.12
CA LEU A 123 29.59 -5.17 6.64
C LEU A 123 29.17 -6.05 7.83
N LYS A 124 27.91 -6.46 7.90
CA LYS A 124 27.38 -7.25 9.04
C LYS A 124 27.97 -8.66 9.09
N GLY A 125 28.53 -9.03 10.25
CA GLY A 125 29.02 -10.38 10.55
C GLY A 125 27.92 -11.39 10.86
N ASN A 126 28.29 -12.58 11.30
CA ASN A 126 27.39 -13.69 11.57
C ASN A 126 26.58 -13.41 12.85
N SER A 127 25.40 -12.81 12.69
CA SER A 127 24.57 -12.41 13.82
C SER A 127 24.19 -13.57 14.73
N THR A 128 24.05 -14.78 14.18
CA THR A 128 23.69 -15.98 14.94
C THR A 128 24.87 -16.45 15.79
N ARG A 129 26.04 -16.62 15.17
CA ARG A 129 27.24 -17.06 15.89
C ARG A 129 27.68 -16.05 16.94
N VAL A 130 27.62 -14.74 16.63
CA VAL A 130 27.96 -13.67 17.58
C VAL A 130 27.01 -13.64 18.78
N ALA A 131 25.69 -13.79 18.56
CA ALA A 131 24.72 -13.82 19.65
C ALA A 131 24.90 -15.04 20.57
N LEU A 132 25.16 -16.21 19.98
CA LEU A 132 25.44 -17.44 20.75
C LEU A 132 26.78 -17.35 21.48
N ALA A 133 27.82 -16.82 20.84
CA ALA A 133 29.13 -16.61 21.47
C ALA A 133 29.04 -15.66 22.67
N ALA A 134 28.22 -14.62 22.59
CA ALA A 134 27.97 -13.71 23.72
C ALA A 134 27.26 -14.43 24.88
N ALA A 135 26.26 -15.26 24.59
CA ALA A 135 25.56 -16.06 25.63
C ALA A 135 26.46 -17.15 26.25
N LEU A 136 27.40 -17.70 25.49
CA LEU A 136 28.32 -18.74 25.95
C LEU A 136 29.67 -18.18 26.45
N GLN A 137 29.82 -16.85 26.56
CA GLN A 137 31.10 -16.22 26.86
C GLN A 137 31.69 -16.71 28.20
N THR A 138 30.86 -16.90 29.22
CA THR A 138 31.26 -17.38 30.56
C THR A 138 31.35 -18.91 30.67
N TYR A 139 30.98 -19.65 29.61
CA TYR A 139 30.90 -21.11 29.61
C TYR A 139 31.81 -21.70 28.52
N SER A 140 33.12 -21.66 28.76
CA SER A 140 34.15 -22.11 27.81
C SER A 140 33.98 -23.58 27.40
N GLN A 141 33.45 -24.43 28.29
CA GLN A 141 33.16 -25.83 28.00
C GLN A 141 32.20 -26.02 26.81
N TYR A 142 31.35 -25.03 26.51
CA TYR A 142 30.37 -25.09 25.43
C TYR A 142 30.82 -24.37 24.15
N HIS A 143 32.05 -23.85 24.07
CA HIS A 143 32.52 -23.13 22.88
C HIS A 143 32.59 -24.03 21.63
N HIS A 144 32.81 -25.34 21.79
CA HIS A 144 32.73 -26.33 20.71
C HIS A 144 31.34 -26.38 20.03
N LEU A 145 30.28 -25.90 20.71
CA LEU A 145 28.94 -25.78 20.12
C LEU A 145 28.82 -24.63 19.12
N LEU A 146 29.85 -23.80 18.96
CA LEU A 146 29.89 -22.72 17.98
C LEU A 146 30.54 -23.12 16.66
N ASP A 147 30.95 -24.38 16.53
CA ASP A 147 31.64 -24.91 15.36
C ASP A 147 30.66 -25.53 14.35
N MET A 148 31.02 -25.38 13.07
CA MET A 148 30.27 -25.89 11.93
C MET A 148 31.23 -26.16 10.77
N GLU A 149 31.62 -27.40 10.63
CA GLU A 149 32.43 -27.86 9.50
C GLU A 149 31.51 -28.40 8.39
N LEU A 150 31.82 -28.05 7.15
CA LEU A 150 30.99 -28.41 6.01
C LEU A 150 31.71 -29.44 5.15
N GLU A 151 31.11 -30.61 5.03
CA GLU A 151 31.57 -31.65 4.12
C GLU A 151 31.01 -31.41 2.73
N THR A 152 31.81 -31.71 1.70
CA THR A 152 31.43 -31.54 0.31
C THR A 152 31.51 -32.85 -0.46
N ARG A 153 30.68 -32.98 -1.50
CA ARG A 153 30.72 -34.07 -2.48
C ARG A 153 30.62 -33.50 -3.89
N MET A 154 31.07 -34.26 -4.88
CA MET A 154 30.91 -33.89 -6.28
C MET A 154 29.48 -34.17 -6.76
N MET A 155 28.94 -33.25 -7.56
CA MET A 155 27.64 -33.36 -8.22
C MET A 155 27.80 -33.00 -9.68
N THR A 156 27.31 -33.87 -10.55
CA THR A 156 27.25 -33.60 -12.00
C THR A 156 26.16 -32.58 -12.29
N VAL A 157 26.51 -31.52 -13.02
CA VAL A 157 25.62 -30.46 -13.49
C VAL A 157 25.71 -30.37 -14.99
N GLN A 158 24.55 -30.37 -15.65
CA GLN A 158 24.43 -30.05 -17.06
C GLN A 158 24.27 -28.53 -17.21
N LEU A 159 25.13 -27.92 -18.00
CA LEU A 159 25.08 -26.51 -18.37
C LEU A 159 24.75 -26.43 -19.85
N THR A 160 23.73 -25.65 -20.18
CA THR A 160 23.40 -25.35 -21.58
C THR A 160 23.94 -23.96 -21.88
N ASP A 161 24.78 -23.84 -22.90
CA ASP A 161 25.19 -22.55 -23.43
C ASP A 161 23.98 -21.87 -24.10
N GLU A 162 23.66 -20.65 -23.68
CA GLU A 162 22.47 -19.95 -24.16
C GLU A 162 22.63 -19.42 -25.60
N GLU A 163 23.85 -19.25 -26.11
CA GLU A 163 24.11 -18.75 -27.47
C GLU A 163 24.27 -19.89 -28.48
N THR A 164 24.89 -21.01 -28.08
CA THR A 164 25.16 -22.13 -28.99
C THR A 164 24.20 -23.30 -28.81
N GLY A 165 23.47 -23.37 -27.70
CA GLY A 165 22.63 -24.53 -27.33
C GLY A 165 23.43 -25.77 -26.91
N GLU A 166 24.75 -25.67 -26.79
CA GLU A 166 25.62 -26.78 -26.44
C GLU A 166 25.42 -27.20 -24.98
N VAL A 167 25.19 -28.49 -24.75
CA VAL A 167 25.06 -29.06 -23.40
C VAL A 167 26.42 -29.58 -22.95
N THR A 168 27.04 -28.88 -22.00
CA THR A 168 28.27 -29.32 -21.35
C THR A 168 27.97 -29.94 -20.00
N VAL A 169 28.74 -30.97 -19.63
CA VAL A 169 28.65 -31.62 -18.33
C VAL A 169 29.84 -31.19 -17.48
N ARG A 170 29.59 -30.67 -16.28
CA ARG A 170 30.64 -30.29 -15.33
C ARG A 170 30.38 -30.91 -13.97
N GLU A 171 31.45 -31.27 -13.26
CA GLU A 171 31.35 -31.67 -11.87
C GLU A 171 31.60 -30.48 -10.95
N VAL A 172 30.71 -30.27 -9.99
CA VAL A 172 30.81 -29.19 -9.03
C VAL A 172 30.69 -29.70 -7.60
N ALA A 173 31.46 -29.12 -6.70
CA ALA A 173 31.37 -29.43 -5.27
C ALA A 173 30.06 -28.89 -4.69
N VAL A 174 29.37 -29.68 -3.88
CA VAL A 174 28.18 -29.29 -3.14
C VAL A 174 28.29 -29.73 -1.69
N VAL A 175 27.77 -28.91 -0.77
CA VAL A 175 27.72 -29.27 0.66
C VAL A 175 26.72 -30.42 0.85
N THR A 176 27.11 -31.43 1.62
CA THR A 176 26.23 -32.56 1.97
C THR A 176 25.18 -32.12 2.99
N ASP A 177 24.25 -33.00 3.37
CA ASP A 177 23.29 -32.72 4.44
C ASP A 177 23.88 -32.90 5.86
N SER A 178 25.14 -33.33 6.00
CA SER A 178 25.77 -33.54 7.31
C SER A 178 25.88 -32.28 8.17
N TYR A 179 25.75 -31.08 7.57
CA TYR A 179 25.67 -29.81 8.31
C TYR A 179 24.56 -29.78 9.38
N VAL A 180 23.48 -30.58 9.22
CA VAL A 180 22.39 -30.62 10.20
C VAL A 180 22.81 -31.24 11.53
N HIS A 181 23.88 -32.05 11.51
CA HIS A 181 24.46 -32.71 12.68
C HIS A 181 25.57 -31.87 13.33
N GLN A 182 25.99 -30.78 12.69
CA GLN A 182 27.05 -29.92 13.21
C GLN A 182 26.61 -29.18 14.49
N PRO A 183 27.51 -28.99 15.48
CA PRO A 183 27.16 -28.45 16.79
C PRO A 183 26.41 -27.10 16.74
N LEU A 184 26.91 -26.13 15.98
CA LEU A 184 26.27 -24.81 15.83
C LEU A 184 24.87 -24.89 15.22
N TYR A 185 24.67 -25.78 14.25
CA TYR A 185 23.36 -25.94 13.61
C TYR A 185 22.36 -26.56 14.58
N ARG A 186 22.75 -27.57 15.35
CA ARG A 186 21.89 -28.23 16.34
C ARG A 186 21.50 -27.27 17.47
N LEU A 187 22.46 -26.51 18.00
CA LEU A 187 22.19 -25.49 19.02
C LEU A 187 21.21 -24.44 18.50
N TRP A 188 21.48 -23.87 17.33
CA TRP A 188 20.56 -22.92 16.71
C TRP A 188 19.17 -23.54 16.46
N HIS A 189 19.09 -24.77 15.96
CA HIS A 189 17.82 -25.41 15.61
C HIS A 189 16.92 -25.67 16.81
N ILE A 190 17.50 -26.04 17.97
CA ILE A 190 16.77 -26.17 19.25
C ILE A 190 16.18 -24.83 19.65
N LEU A 191 17.01 -23.79 19.71
CA LEU A 191 16.60 -22.43 20.12
C LEU A 191 15.59 -21.80 19.15
N TYR A 192 15.68 -22.14 17.87
CA TYR A 192 14.76 -21.66 16.83
C TYR A 192 13.42 -22.39 16.82
N SER A 193 13.40 -23.70 17.13
CA SER A 193 12.23 -24.56 16.88
C SER A 193 11.38 -24.84 18.11
N ILE A 194 11.95 -24.73 19.31
CA ILE A 194 11.25 -25.05 20.57
C ILE A 194 10.85 -23.75 21.25
N GLU A 195 9.55 -23.47 21.30
CA GLU A 195 9.01 -22.27 21.95
C GLU A 195 8.81 -22.47 23.47
N GLU A 196 8.67 -23.72 23.93
CA GLU A 196 8.37 -24.04 25.33
C GLU A 196 9.68 -24.19 26.12
N ARG A 197 9.81 -23.41 27.21
CA ARG A 197 11.06 -23.26 27.98
C ARG A 197 11.53 -24.59 28.59
N ASP A 198 10.63 -25.38 29.15
CA ASP A 198 11.00 -26.65 29.78
C ASP A 198 11.40 -27.71 28.75
N ALA A 199 10.71 -27.75 27.61
CA ALA A 199 11.07 -28.58 26.46
C ALA A 199 12.43 -28.18 25.88
N MET A 200 12.75 -26.88 25.83
CA MET A 200 14.05 -26.39 25.40
C MET A 200 15.15 -26.84 26.35
N ARG A 201 14.95 -26.66 27.67
CA ARG A 201 15.88 -27.14 28.71
C ARG A 201 16.19 -28.64 28.53
N ARG A 202 15.15 -29.47 28.42
CA ARG A 202 15.31 -30.92 28.20
C ARG A 202 16.09 -31.23 26.92
N ALA A 203 15.83 -30.52 25.82
CA ALA A 203 16.54 -30.72 24.56
C ALA A 203 18.02 -30.33 24.65
N LEU A 204 18.35 -29.22 25.32
CA LEU A 204 19.74 -28.78 25.51
C LEU A 204 20.56 -29.80 26.32
N ILE A 205 19.96 -30.40 27.36
CA ILE A 205 20.61 -31.45 28.17
C ILE A 205 20.78 -32.73 27.33
N THR A 206 19.68 -33.27 26.81
CA THR A 206 19.68 -34.59 26.17
C THR A 206 20.40 -34.64 24.83
N GLN A 207 20.37 -33.55 24.06
CA GLN A 207 20.92 -33.53 22.71
C GLN A 207 22.31 -32.89 22.63
N LEU A 208 22.61 -31.91 23.48
CA LEU A 208 23.87 -31.15 23.45
C LEU A 208 24.75 -31.37 24.69
N GLY A 209 24.31 -32.15 25.68
CA GLY A 209 25.10 -32.47 26.86
C GLY A 209 25.34 -31.28 27.79
N MET A 210 24.50 -30.25 27.75
CA MET A 210 24.59 -29.12 28.68
C MET A 210 24.23 -29.56 30.10
N LYS A 211 25.04 -29.16 31.09
CA LYS A 211 24.80 -29.46 32.51
C LYS A 211 23.57 -28.72 33.02
N GLU A 212 22.80 -29.39 33.88
CA GLU A 212 21.60 -28.82 34.50
C GLU A 212 21.93 -27.57 35.34
N GLU A 213 23.01 -27.65 36.12
CA GLU A 213 23.50 -26.57 36.98
C GLU A 213 23.80 -25.29 36.18
N ASP A 214 24.39 -25.40 34.99
CA ASP A 214 24.72 -24.25 34.15
C ASP A 214 23.44 -23.61 33.57
N LEU A 215 22.48 -24.43 33.14
CA LEU A 215 21.20 -23.98 32.59
C LEU A 215 20.36 -23.27 33.64
N ASP A 216 20.23 -23.86 34.83
CA ASP A 216 19.46 -23.30 35.94
C ASP A 216 20.19 -22.12 36.60
N GLY A 217 21.52 -22.07 36.51
CA GLY A 217 22.37 -20.97 36.94
C GLY A 217 22.29 -19.70 36.06
N GLY A 218 21.43 -19.69 35.04
CA GLY A 218 21.10 -18.50 34.25
C GLY A 218 21.41 -18.59 32.74
N LEU A 219 22.12 -19.64 32.29
CA LEU A 219 22.40 -19.83 30.85
C LEU A 219 21.10 -20.04 30.05
N LEU A 220 20.13 -20.76 30.61
CA LEU A 220 18.84 -20.97 29.93
C LEU A 220 18.12 -19.64 29.68
N ASP A 221 18.17 -18.70 30.61
CA ASP A 221 17.55 -17.38 30.45
C ASP A 221 18.25 -16.54 29.38
N GLN A 222 19.57 -16.62 29.30
CA GLN A 222 20.32 -15.94 28.24
C GLN A 222 19.99 -16.51 26.86
N LEU A 223 19.97 -17.84 26.73
CA LEU A 223 19.64 -18.53 25.47
C LEU A 223 18.17 -18.30 25.06
N TYR A 224 17.23 -18.34 26.01
CA TYR A 224 15.80 -18.16 25.76
C TYR A 224 15.44 -16.71 25.36
N ARG A 225 16.26 -15.72 25.76
CA ARG A 225 16.13 -14.33 25.31
C ARG A 225 16.53 -14.12 23.84
N LEU A 226 17.23 -15.07 23.22
CA LEU A 226 17.65 -14.97 21.82
C LEU A 226 16.48 -15.24 20.87
N ASP A 227 16.04 -14.20 20.16
CA ASP A 227 14.97 -14.31 19.17
C ASP A 227 15.51 -14.57 17.76
N PHE A 228 15.60 -15.85 17.39
CA PHE A 228 15.99 -16.27 16.05
C PHE A 228 14.82 -16.33 15.05
N VAL A 229 13.59 -16.03 15.46
CA VAL A 229 12.40 -16.07 14.61
C VAL A 229 12.14 -14.70 13.96
N LYS A 230 12.30 -13.61 14.71
CA LYS A 230 12.09 -12.23 14.25
C LYS A 230 12.86 -11.81 13.00
N PRO A 231 14.10 -12.26 12.74
CA PRO A 231 14.79 -11.98 11.47
C PRO A 231 14.04 -12.51 10.22
N GLY A 232 13.16 -13.50 10.40
CA GLY A 232 12.35 -14.08 9.33
C GLY A 232 13.14 -15.01 8.42
N TYR A 233 12.70 -15.11 7.16
CA TYR A 233 13.26 -16.04 6.16
C TYR A 233 14.00 -15.30 5.04
N GLY A 234 15.00 -15.97 4.46
CA GLY A 234 15.70 -15.52 3.26
C GLY A 234 14.93 -15.78 1.97
N ASN A 235 15.63 -15.69 0.84
CA ASN A 235 15.12 -16.01 -0.49
C ASN A 235 15.59 -17.38 -1.02
N LYS A 236 16.48 -18.06 -0.30
CA LYS A 236 17.13 -19.32 -0.69
C LYS A 236 16.73 -20.44 0.27
N SER A 237 16.53 -21.67 -0.21
CA SER A 237 16.39 -22.86 0.65
C SER A 237 17.76 -23.32 1.12
N ALA A 238 17.80 -24.13 2.20
CA ALA A 238 19.04 -24.78 2.61
C ALA A 238 19.64 -25.63 1.48
N LYS A 239 18.79 -26.39 0.75
CA LYS A 239 19.20 -27.19 -0.42
C LYS A 239 19.90 -26.35 -1.49
N PHE A 240 19.36 -25.19 -1.84
CA PHE A 240 19.99 -24.30 -2.82
C PHE A 240 21.29 -23.69 -2.28
N ILE A 241 21.32 -23.33 -0.99
CA ILE A 241 22.53 -22.79 -0.35
C ILE A 241 23.66 -23.84 -0.36
N CYS A 242 23.36 -25.11 -0.09
CA CYS A 242 24.35 -26.19 -0.15
C CYS A 242 25.00 -26.33 -1.54
N LYS A 243 24.23 -26.06 -2.60
CA LYS A 243 24.75 -26.04 -3.97
C LYS A 243 25.53 -24.77 -4.30
N LEU A 244 25.23 -23.65 -3.66
CA LEU A 244 25.80 -22.35 -4.00
C LEU A 244 27.07 -22.03 -3.21
N LEU A 245 27.15 -22.50 -1.97
CA LEU A 245 28.16 -22.08 -1.02
C LEU A 245 29.60 -22.46 -1.42
N PRO A 246 29.90 -23.68 -1.91
CA PRO A 246 31.26 -24.04 -2.36
C PRO A 246 31.78 -23.16 -3.51
N GLN A 247 30.90 -22.71 -4.38
CA GLN A 247 31.17 -21.89 -5.56
C GLN A 247 31.48 -20.47 -5.12
N LEU A 248 30.73 -19.95 -4.15
CA LEU A 248 31.05 -18.68 -3.50
C LEU A 248 32.37 -18.74 -2.72
N GLN A 249 32.71 -19.88 -2.11
CA GLN A 249 34.00 -20.09 -1.43
C GLN A 249 35.19 -20.03 -2.40
N GLN A 250 34.99 -20.39 -3.67
CA GLN A 250 35.98 -20.25 -4.75
C GLN A 250 36.09 -18.80 -5.28
N GLY A 251 35.41 -17.83 -4.66
CA GLY A 251 35.49 -16.42 -5.01
C GLY A 251 34.51 -15.98 -6.11
N LEU A 252 33.70 -16.89 -6.66
CA LEU A 252 32.70 -16.57 -7.67
C LEU A 252 31.65 -15.58 -7.15
N GLY A 253 31.25 -14.64 -8.00
CA GLY A 253 30.11 -13.77 -7.73
C GLY A 253 28.80 -14.57 -7.68
N TYR A 254 27.74 -13.98 -7.12
CA TYR A 254 26.45 -14.66 -6.98
C TYR A 254 25.90 -15.18 -8.33
N SER A 255 26.00 -14.37 -9.39
CA SER A 255 25.53 -14.74 -10.73
C SER A 255 26.31 -15.94 -11.29
N GLU A 256 27.64 -15.86 -11.24
CA GLU A 256 28.55 -16.90 -11.71
C GLU A 256 28.35 -18.21 -10.93
N ALA A 257 28.20 -18.12 -9.61
CA ALA A 257 27.95 -19.26 -8.75
C ALA A 257 26.60 -19.93 -9.07
N CYS A 258 25.55 -19.17 -9.38
CA CYS A 258 24.28 -19.73 -9.85
C CYS A 258 24.44 -20.45 -11.19
N THR A 259 25.11 -19.83 -12.15
CA THR A 259 25.37 -20.45 -13.47
C THR A 259 26.18 -21.72 -13.31
N ALA A 260 27.23 -21.73 -12.47
CA ALA A 260 28.07 -22.89 -12.23
C ALA A 260 27.28 -24.11 -11.70
N VAL A 261 26.20 -23.90 -10.96
CA VAL A 261 25.32 -24.97 -10.46
C VAL A 261 24.04 -25.18 -11.29
N GLY A 262 24.02 -24.66 -12.52
CA GLY A 262 22.95 -24.91 -13.48
C GLY A 262 21.68 -24.11 -13.24
N TYR A 263 21.78 -22.96 -12.57
CA TYR A 263 20.64 -22.07 -12.31
C TYR A 263 20.77 -20.72 -13.00
N ARG A 264 19.70 -20.29 -13.68
CA ARG A 264 19.58 -18.92 -14.18
C ARG A 264 19.33 -17.96 -13.01
N HIS A 265 20.26 -17.05 -12.76
CA HIS A 265 20.13 -16.07 -11.68
C HIS A 265 19.01 -15.05 -11.95
N SER A 266 18.66 -14.83 -13.23
CA SER A 266 17.57 -13.97 -13.67
C SER A 266 16.45 -14.80 -14.32
N ASN A 267 15.20 -14.56 -13.91
CA ASN A 267 14.00 -15.17 -14.53
C ASN A 267 13.49 -14.31 -15.71
N SER A 268 14.38 -13.64 -16.43
CA SER A 268 14.01 -12.82 -17.58
C SER A 268 13.88 -13.74 -18.81
N PRO A 269 12.70 -13.83 -19.44
CA PRO A 269 12.56 -14.66 -20.63
C PRO A 269 13.34 -14.04 -21.81
N THR A 270 13.96 -14.89 -22.65
CA THR A 270 14.61 -14.46 -23.90
C THR A 270 13.59 -13.99 -24.94
N SER A 271 14.08 -13.35 -26.00
CA SER A 271 13.22 -12.93 -27.12
C SER A 271 12.55 -14.13 -27.81
N GLU A 272 13.25 -15.26 -27.98
CA GLU A 272 12.64 -16.49 -28.51
C GLU A 272 11.59 -17.04 -27.54
N GLU A 273 11.92 -17.17 -26.25
CA GLU A 273 10.99 -17.67 -25.22
C GLU A 273 9.69 -16.86 -25.16
N ILE A 274 9.76 -15.53 -25.34
CA ILE A 274 8.58 -14.68 -25.43
C ILE A 274 7.77 -15.01 -26.68
N THR A 275 8.42 -15.19 -27.82
CA THR A 275 7.81 -15.41 -29.15
C THR A 275 7.20 -16.82 -29.29
N GLU A 276 7.72 -17.80 -28.56
CA GLU A 276 7.19 -19.18 -28.55
C GLU A 276 6.17 -19.43 -27.43
N ARG A 277 6.04 -18.51 -26.46
CA ARG A 277 5.10 -18.68 -25.33
C ARG A 277 3.65 -18.85 -25.79
N ILE A 278 3.05 -19.99 -25.45
CA ILE A 278 1.62 -20.25 -25.60
C ILE A 278 0.82 -19.31 -24.69
N LEU A 279 -0.08 -18.52 -25.29
CA LEU A 279 -0.94 -17.58 -24.57
C LEU A 279 -2.33 -18.18 -24.35
N LEU A 280 -2.84 -18.04 -23.14
CA LEU A 280 -4.23 -18.34 -22.82
C LEU A 280 -5.16 -17.34 -23.51
N GLU A 281 -6.23 -17.83 -24.12
CA GLU A 281 -7.29 -16.98 -24.68
C GLU A 281 -7.87 -16.06 -23.60
N LYS A 282 -8.22 -16.63 -22.44
CA LYS A 282 -8.74 -15.92 -21.27
C LYS A 282 -7.87 -16.17 -20.05
N ILE A 283 -7.43 -15.09 -19.40
CA ILE A 283 -6.64 -15.18 -18.16
C ILE A 283 -7.57 -15.59 -17.01
N PRO A 284 -7.28 -16.67 -16.27
CA PRO A 284 -8.12 -17.13 -15.17
C PRO A 284 -8.08 -16.17 -13.98
N LEU A 285 -9.20 -16.06 -13.27
CA LEU A 285 -9.25 -15.30 -12.02
C LEU A 285 -8.47 -16.01 -10.91
N LEU A 286 -7.81 -15.22 -10.07
CA LEU A 286 -7.17 -15.70 -8.86
C LEU A 286 -8.21 -16.28 -7.90
N GLN A 287 -7.91 -17.46 -7.37
CA GLN A 287 -8.72 -18.11 -6.35
C GLN A 287 -8.51 -17.46 -4.99
N ARG A 288 -9.45 -17.69 -4.07
CA ARG A 288 -9.37 -17.18 -2.71
C ARG A 288 -8.17 -17.80 -1.98
N ASN A 289 -7.35 -16.94 -1.35
CA ASN A 289 -6.12 -17.31 -0.64
C ASN A 289 -5.00 -17.84 -1.55
N GLU A 290 -5.06 -17.56 -2.86
CA GLU A 290 -3.95 -17.81 -3.78
C GLU A 290 -2.77 -16.86 -3.52
N LEU A 291 -3.07 -15.62 -3.08
CA LEU A 291 -2.10 -14.65 -2.59
C LEU A 291 -2.32 -14.41 -1.08
N ARG A 292 -1.26 -13.92 -0.42
CA ARG A 292 -1.30 -13.67 1.03
C ARG A 292 -2.27 -12.55 1.44
N GLN A 293 -2.54 -11.60 0.54
CA GLN A 293 -3.33 -10.41 0.83
C GLN A 293 -4.62 -10.41 0.01
N PRO A 294 -5.79 -10.64 0.65
CA PRO A 294 -7.08 -10.71 -0.07
C PRO A 294 -7.45 -9.43 -0.83
N LEU A 295 -7.01 -8.27 -0.33
CA LEU A 295 -7.20 -6.99 -1.02
C LEU A 295 -6.45 -6.97 -2.37
N VAL A 296 -5.22 -7.49 -2.40
CA VAL A 296 -4.41 -7.56 -3.61
C VAL A 296 -5.04 -8.54 -4.60
N GLU A 297 -5.51 -9.70 -4.14
CA GLU A 297 -6.27 -10.65 -5.00
C GLU A 297 -7.47 -9.96 -5.64
N LYS A 298 -8.26 -9.21 -4.86
CA LYS A 298 -9.44 -8.50 -5.36
C LYS A 298 -9.08 -7.49 -6.44
N ILE A 299 -8.00 -6.71 -6.24
CA ILE A 299 -7.53 -5.71 -7.20
C ILE A 299 -7.02 -6.37 -8.48
N LEU A 300 -6.18 -7.40 -8.35
CA LEU A 300 -5.67 -8.14 -9.51
C LEU A 300 -6.81 -8.83 -10.28
N ASN A 301 -7.84 -9.32 -9.60
CA ASN A 301 -9.03 -9.85 -10.27
C ASN A 301 -9.83 -8.77 -11.02
N GLN A 302 -9.88 -7.52 -10.55
CA GLN A 302 -10.46 -6.43 -11.34
C GLN A 302 -9.61 -6.12 -12.58
N MET A 303 -8.28 -6.12 -12.44
CA MET A 303 -7.36 -5.97 -13.58
C MET A 303 -7.55 -7.10 -14.60
N ILE A 304 -7.62 -8.36 -14.16
CA ILE A 304 -7.85 -9.53 -15.04
C ILE A 304 -9.19 -9.39 -15.77
N ASN A 305 -10.26 -9.00 -15.08
CA ASN A 305 -11.56 -8.80 -15.72
C ASN A 305 -11.49 -7.72 -16.81
N LEU A 306 -10.88 -6.57 -16.51
CA LEU A 306 -10.75 -5.47 -17.46
C LEU A 306 -9.91 -5.89 -18.67
N VAL A 307 -8.77 -6.51 -18.44
CA VAL A 307 -7.87 -6.96 -19.51
C VAL A 307 -8.53 -8.03 -20.38
N ASN A 308 -9.23 -9.00 -19.79
CA ASN A 308 -9.97 -10.00 -20.56
C ASN A 308 -11.08 -9.35 -21.41
N ALA A 309 -11.79 -8.36 -20.88
CA ALA A 309 -12.82 -7.63 -21.63
C ALA A 309 -12.21 -6.83 -22.79
N LEU A 310 -11.12 -6.09 -22.54
CA LEU A 310 -10.40 -5.35 -23.58
C LEU A 310 -9.80 -6.29 -24.65
N LYS A 311 -9.25 -7.43 -24.24
CA LYS A 311 -8.71 -8.44 -25.16
C LYS A 311 -9.79 -9.03 -26.06
N ALA A 312 -10.96 -9.31 -25.52
CA ALA A 312 -12.07 -9.84 -26.30
C ALA A 312 -12.63 -8.82 -27.31
N GLU A 313 -12.67 -7.53 -26.93
CA GLU A 313 -13.24 -6.46 -27.77
C GLU A 313 -12.26 -5.96 -28.83
N TYR A 314 -10.99 -5.73 -28.47
CA TYR A 314 -10.03 -5.01 -29.32
C TYR A 314 -8.78 -5.82 -29.70
N GLY A 315 -8.52 -6.95 -29.04
CA GLY A 315 -7.19 -7.55 -29.03
C GLY A 315 -6.18 -6.71 -28.21
N VAL A 316 -5.07 -7.33 -27.78
CA VAL A 316 -4.04 -6.65 -26.98
C VAL A 316 -2.65 -7.22 -27.28
N ASP A 317 -1.78 -6.41 -27.90
CA ASP A 317 -0.39 -6.78 -28.20
C ASP A 317 0.57 -6.54 -27.02
N GLU A 318 0.38 -5.42 -26.33
CA GLU A 318 1.23 -4.96 -25.24
C GLU A 318 0.41 -4.43 -24.07
N VAL A 319 0.81 -4.78 -22.85
CA VAL A 319 0.30 -4.15 -21.62
C VAL A 319 1.44 -3.54 -20.82
N ARG A 320 1.24 -2.29 -20.41
CA ARG A 320 2.13 -1.58 -19.50
C ARG A 320 1.39 -1.30 -18.19
N VAL A 321 1.98 -1.70 -17.07
CA VAL A 321 1.34 -1.59 -15.76
C VAL A 321 2.13 -0.64 -14.86
N GLU A 322 1.45 0.36 -14.32
CA GLU A 322 1.93 1.12 -13.16
C GLU A 322 1.10 0.71 -11.94
N LEU A 323 1.76 0.31 -10.84
CA LEU A 323 1.08 -0.02 -9.59
C LEU A 323 1.36 1.04 -8.51
N ALA A 324 0.29 1.45 -7.84
CA ALA A 324 0.33 2.40 -6.74
C ALA A 324 1.31 1.94 -5.65
N ARG A 325 2.16 2.87 -5.20
CA ARG A 325 3.13 2.64 -4.10
C ARG A 325 2.43 2.19 -2.81
N GLU A 326 1.20 2.64 -2.59
CA GLU A 326 0.40 2.38 -1.38
C GLU A 326 -0.06 0.94 -1.20
N LEU A 327 -0.37 0.23 -2.29
CA LEU A 327 -0.77 -1.18 -2.24
C LEU A 327 0.35 -2.08 -1.71
N LYS A 328 1.57 -1.56 -1.72
CA LYS A 328 2.77 -2.29 -1.39
C LYS A 328 3.20 -2.10 0.08
N MET A 329 2.56 -1.18 0.79
CA MET A 329 2.93 -0.79 2.15
C MET A 329 2.13 -1.55 3.22
N SER A 330 2.81 -1.90 4.31
CA SER A 330 2.16 -2.39 5.52
C SER A 330 1.20 -1.34 6.10
N ARG A 331 0.35 -1.73 7.06
CA ARG A 331 -0.51 -0.76 7.77
C ARG A 331 0.33 0.33 8.44
N GLU A 332 1.38 -0.06 9.15
CA GLU A 332 2.29 0.86 9.85
C GLU A 332 3.03 1.80 8.88
N GLU A 333 3.46 1.28 7.72
CA GLU A 333 4.11 2.09 6.68
C GLU A 333 3.15 3.12 6.08
N ARG A 334 1.89 2.73 5.84
CA ARG A 334 0.83 3.64 5.40
C ARG A 334 0.54 4.72 6.44
N GLU A 335 0.43 4.35 7.72
CA GLU A 335 0.20 5.30 8.81
C GLU A 335 1.39 6.26 8.98
N ARG A 336 2.63 5.78 8.84
CA ARG A 336 3.83 6.63 8.84
C ARG A 336 3.85 7.57 7.62
N MET A 337 3.52 7.09 6.43
CA MET A 337 3.44 7.95 5.24
C MET A 337 2.34 9.00 5.38
N ALA A 338 1.17 8.63 5.91
CA ALA A 338 0.07 9.56 6.14
C ALA A 338 0.47 10.66 7.14
N ARG A 339 1.13 10.29 8.25
CA ARG A 339 1.71 11.27 9.20
C ARG A 339 2.72 12.18 8.51
N ASN A 340 3.72 11.62 7.83
CA ASN A 340 4.72 12.43 7.12
C ASN A 340 4.11 13.37 6.06
N ASN A 341 3.02 12.96 5.39
CA ASN A 341 2.32 13.81 4.42
C ASN A 341 1.54 14.93 5.13
N LYS A 342 0.92 14.63 6.26
CA LYS A 342 0.23 15.60 7.11
C LYS A 342 1.20 16.66 7.64
N ASP A 343 2.32 16.23 8.22
CA ASP A 343 3.36 17.13 8.75
C ASP A 343 3.91 18.05 7.64
N ARG A 344 4.09 17.52 6.42
CA ARG A 344 4.48 18.33 5.25
C ARG A 344 3.40 19.33 4.82
N GLU A 345 2.13 18.94 4.89
CA GLU A 345 1.02 19.82 4.54
C GLU A 345 0.89 20.96 5.55
N GLU A 346 0.98 20.66 6.85
CA GLU A 346 1.02 21.65 7.93
C GLU A 346 2.20 22.61 7.73
N ARG A 347 3.40 22.08 7.46
CA ARG A 347 4.59 22.90 7.19
C ARG A 347 4.42 23.81 5.97
N ASN A 348 3.83 23.31 4.88
CA ASN A 348 3.57 24.12 3.69
C ASN A 348 2.56 25.25 3.99
N LYS A 349 1.57 25.02 4.86
CA LYS A 349 0.59 26.04 5.27
C LYS A 349 1.25 27.12 6.12
N GLU A 350 2.13 26.75 7.05
CA GLU A 350 2.91 27.71 7.84
C GLU A 350 3.78 28.59 6.94
N VAL A 351 4.54 27.99 6.02
CA VAL A 351 5.39 28.74 5.08
C VAL A 351 4.54 29.62 4.17
N ALA A 352 3.38 29.13 3.71
CA ALA A 352 2.47 29.93 2.91
C ALA A 352 1.92 31.14 3.68
N ALA A 353 1.66 31.01 4.99
CA ALA A 353 1.27 32.13 5.83
C ALA A 353 2.38 33.19 5.95
N LYS A 354 3.62 32.77 6.22
CA LYS A 354 4.78 33.68 6.26
C LYS A 354 4.98 34.43 4.95
N ILE A 355 4.89 33.73 3.81
CA ILE A 355 5.03 34.37 2.49
C ILE A 355 3.94 35.43 2.27
N ARG A 356 2.70 35.18 2.76
CA ARG A 356 1.62 36.19 2.70
C ARG A 356 1.88 37.37 3.62
N GLU A 357 2.48 37.18 4.79
CA GLU A 357 2.90 38.27 5.69
C GLU A 357 3.92 39.18 5.02
N CYS A 358 4.77 38.65 4.13
CA CYS A 358 5.68 39.43 3.29
C CYS A 358 4.96 40.18 2.12
N GLY A 359 3.63 40.11 2.03
CA GLY A 359 2.85 40.69 0.94
C GLY A 359 2.92 39.90 -0.37
N LEU A 360 3.37 38.65 -0.33
CA LEU A 360 3.61 37.83 -1.52
C LEU A 360 2.63 36.65 -1.63
N TYR A 361 2.27 36.27 -2.86
CA TYR A 361 1.45 35.11 -3.14
C TYR A 361 2.26 33.81 -2.96
N PRO A 362 1.81 32.84 -2.15
CA PRO A 362 2.57 31.64 -1.82
C PRO A 362 2.50 30.58 -2.92
N THR A 363 3.32 30.73 -3.95
CA THR A 363 3.44 29.72 -5.01
C THR A 363 4.20 28.47 -4.52
N LYS A 364 3.97 27.31 -5.17
CA LYS A 364 4.75 26.08 -4.89
C LYS A 364 6.27 26.28 -5.03
N SER A 365 6.68 27.21 -5.90
CA SER A 365 8.08 27.56 -6.10
C SER A 365 8.62 28.36 -4.90
N ARG A 366 7.91 29.42 -4.49
CA ARG A 366 8.28 30.25 -3.33
C ARG A 366 8.30 29.44 -2.03
N ILE A 367 7.29 28.61 -1.78
CA ILE A 367 7.25 27.70 -0.62
C ILE A 367 8.49 26.79 -0.62
N ARG A 368 8.87 26.26 -1.79
CA ARG A 368 10.08 25.43 -1.91
C ARG A 368 11.37 26.21 -1.70
N LYS A 369 11.50 27.42 -2.26
CA LYS A 369 12.64 28.32 -2.03
C LYS A 369 12.82 28.57 -0.54
N TYR A 370 11.75 28.99 0.13
CA TYR A 370 11.74 29.29 1.57
C TYR A 370 12.17 28.09 2.43
N MET A 371 11.61 26.90 2.15
CA MET A 371 11.99 25.69 2.88
C MET A 371 13.47 25.32 2.69
N LEU A 372 14.01 25.44 1.48
CA LEU A 372 15.42 25.15 1.20
C LEU A 372 16.35 26.21 1.82
N TRP A 373 15.91 27.46 1.87
CA TRP A 373 16.63 28.56 2.52
C TRP A 373 16.72 28.36 4.04
N GLU A 374 15.61 28.05 4.73
CA GLU A 374 15.65 27.71 6.16
C GLU A 374 16.45 26.43 6.42
N GLU A 375 16.33 25.40 5.54
CA GLU A 375 17.10 24.15 5.64
C GLU A 375 18.62 24.40 5.55
N ALA A 376 19.05 25.30 4.67
CA ALA A 376 20.46 25.66 4.48
C ALA A 376 21.01 26.60 5.58
N GLY A 377 20.18 26.97 6.56
CA GLY A 377 20.57 27.91 7.62
C GLY A 377 20.65 29.36 7.16
N ARG A 378 19.80 29.76 6.19
CA ARG A 378 19.69 31.13 5.66
C ARG A 378 20.95 31.65 4.96
N GLN A 379 21.71 30.75 4.37
CA GLN A 379 22.94 31.04 3.63
C GLN A 379 23.03 30.19 2.37
N CYS A 380 23.79 30.66 1.38
CA CYS A 380 24.13 29.87 0.20
C CYS A 380 24.90 28.62 0.63
N LEU A 381 24.46 27.44 0.19
CA LEU A 381 25.09 26.21 0.64
C LEU A 381 26.53 26.05 0.11
N TYR A 382 26.87 26.70 -1.02
CA TYR A 382 28.20 26.63 -1.61
C TYR A 382 29.15 27.69 -1.04
N CYS A 383 28.84 28.97 -1.18
CA CYS A 383 29.75 30.04 -0.74
C CYS A 383 29.58 30.48 0.72
N GLY A 384 28.46 30.14 1.39
CA GLY A 384 28.21 30.57 2.77
C GLY A 384 27.77 32.02 2.91
N ARG A 385 27.55 32.74 1.80
CA ARG A 385 26.95 34.08 1.83
C ARG A 385 25.57 34.01 2.47
N SER A 386 25.32 34.83 3.48
CA SER A 386 23.99 35.00 4.09
C SER A 386 23.01 35.51 3.05
N ILE A 387 21.79 34.97 3.07
CA ILE A 387 20.69 35.36 2.19
C ILE A 387 19.55 35.80 3.11
N GLU A 388 19.06 37.02 2.94
CA GLU A 388 17.94 37.56 3.73
C GLU A 388 16.59 37.03 3.25
N GLU A 389 15.53 37.22 4.04
CA GLU A 389 14.20 36.71 3.72
C GLU A 389 13.64 37.37 2.45
N GLU A 390 13.84 38.67 2.29
CA GLU A 390 13.48 39.40 1.08
C GLU A 390 14.27 38.89 -0.13
N GLN A 391 15.57 38.66 0.00
CA GLN A 391 16.42 38.13 -1.08
C GLN A 391 16.00 36.71 -1.51
N CYS A 392 15.54 35.89 -0.56
CA CYS A 392 15.02 34.56 -0.85
C CYS A 392 13.69 34.59 -1.64
N LEU A 393 12.81 35.55 -1.32
CA LEU A 393 11.42 35.57 -1.81
C LEU A 393 11.20 36.49 -3.02
N ASN A 394 11.96 37.58 -3.12
CA ASN A 394 11.81 38.64 -4.12
C ASN A 394 12.97 38.74 -5.13
N GLY A 395 14.13 38.11 -4.86
CA GLY A 395 15.31 38.20 -5.72
C GLY A 395 15.55 36.98 -6.62
N ASP A 396 16.31 37.21 -7.70
CA ASP A 396 17.08 36.17 -8.39
C ASP A 396 18.35 35.79 -7.60
N ASP A 397 18.61 36.47 -6.47
CA ASP A 397 19.77 36.24 -5.60
C ASP A 397 19.84 34.82 -5.05
N MET A 398 18.70 34.16 -4.85
CA MET A 398 18.59 32.77 -4.41
C MET A 398 17.91 31.90 -5.46
N GLU A 399 18.61 30.83 -5.84
CA GLU A 399 18.13 29.84 -6.79
C GLU A 399 18.01 28.47 -6.14
N VAL A 400 17.01 27.71 -6.59
CA VAL A 400 16.83 26.30 -6.20
C VAL A 400 17.74 25.46 -7.09
N GLU A 401 18.88 25.06 -6.55
CA GLU A 401 19.90 24.36 -7.33
C GLU A 401 19.87 22.84 -7.11
N HIS A 402 20.15 22.09 -8.17
CA HIS A 402 20.32 20.64 -8.13
C HIS A 402 21.74 20.27 -7.69
N ILE A 403 21.85 19.65 -6.52
CA ILE A 403 23.11 19.21 -5.91
C ILE A 403 23.91 18.35 -6.91
N ILE A 404 23.23 17.40 -7.52
CA ILE A 404 23.70 16.61 -8.66
C ILE A 404 22.88 17.06 -9.88
N PRO A 405 23.53 17.56 -10.95
CA PRO A 405 22.83 18.06 -12.13
C PRO A 405 21.85 17.04 -12.71
N LYS A 406 20.68 17.50 -13.18
CA LYS A 406 19.67 16.61 -13.80
C LYS A 406 20.17 15.85 -15.02
N SER A 407 21.11 16.45 -15.74
CA SER A 407 21.80 15.85 -16.88
C SER A 407 22.61 14.61 -16.48
N VAL A 408 23.11 14.57 -15.24
CA VAL A 408 23.91 13.48 -14.68
C VAL A 408 23.05 12.50 -13.89
N LEU A 409 22.12 12.99 -13.07
CA LEU A 409 21.21 12.18 -12.28
C LEU A 409 19.80 12.72 -12.42
N TYR A 410 18.89 11.93 -13.00
CA TYR A 410 17.49 12.33 -13.18
C TYR A 410 16.68 12.27 -11.87
N ASP A 411 17.08 13.05 -10.87
CA ASP A 411 16.47 13.16 -9.54
C ASP A 411 16.01 14.61 -9.29
N ASP A 412 14.72 14.88 -9.44
CA ASP A 412 14.10 16.17 -9.09
C ASP A 412 13.52 16.20 -7.66
N SER A 413 13.86 15.21 -6.83
CA SER A 413 13.39 15.16 -5.44
C SER A 413 13.95 16.31 -4.61
N TYR A 414 13.24 16.64 -3.52
CA TYR A 414 13.71 17.62 -2.54
C TYR A 414 15.09 17.26 -1.97
N GLY A 415 15.44 15.96 -1.94
CA GLY A 415 16.72 15.45 -1.47
C GLY A 415 17.92 15.81 -2.36
N ASN A 416 17.68 16.15 -3.63
CA ASN A 416 18.70 16.59 -4.60
C ASN A 416 18.65 18.10 -4.86
N LYS A 417 17.89 18.87 -4.06
CA LYS A 417 17.76 20.32 -4.20
C LYS A 417 18.36 21.03 -3.00
N THR A 418 18.96 22.19 -3.23
CA THR A 418 19.53 23.06 -2.20
C THR A 418 19.33 24.54 -2.51
N CYS A 419 19.60 25.38 -1.52
CA CYS A 419 19.75 26.81 -1.69
C CYS A 419 21.16 27.17 -2.20
N ALA A 420 21.24 27.93 -3.29
CA ALA A 420 22.48 28.50 -3.81
C ALA A 420 22.25 29.96 -4.24
N CYS A 421 23.29 30.80 -4.17
CA CYS A 421 23.23 32.11 -4.81
C CYS A 421 23.39 31.98 -6.34
N HIS A 422 22.87 32.94 -7.09
CA HIS A 422 22.89 32.96 -8.55
C HIS A 422 24.29 32.71 -9.13
N GLU A 423 25.30 33.42 -8.63
CA GLU A 423 26.70 33.27 -9.05
C GLU A 423 27.20 31.84 -8.89
N CYS A 424 27.01 31.24 -7.71
CA CYS A 424 27.46 29.87 -7.46
C CYS A 424 26.69 28.84 -8.28
N ASN A 425 25.42 29.10 -8.59
CA ASN A 425 24.64 28.21 -9.44
C ASN A 425 25.16 28.24 -10.89
N GLN A 426 25.35 29.44 -11.44
CA GLN A 426 25.90 29.63 -12.77
C GLN A 426 27.29 29.01 -12.92
N THR A 427 28.21 29.30 -12.00
CA THR A 427 29.59 28.81 -12.08
C THR A 427 29.68 27.30 -11.86
N LYS A 428 28.85 26.71 -10.99
CA LYS A 428 28.80 25.25 -10.80
C LYS A 428 28.50 24.53 -12.11
N GLY A 429 27.49 24.98 -12.85
CA GLY A 429 27.05 24.37 -14.10
C GLY A 429 26.76 22.87 -13.97
N ASN A 430 27.22 22.06 -14.92
CA ASN A 430 27.00 20.61 -14.95
C ASN A 430 27.99 19.79 -14.06
N ARG A 431 28.55 20.39 -13.02
CA ARG A 431 29.39 19.70 -12.01
C ARG A 431 28.57 19.27 -10.80
N THR A 432 28.99 18.22 -10.10
CA THR A 432 28.42 17.91 -8.78
C THR A 432 28.84 18.97 -7.77
N ALA A 433 28.11 19.07 -6.66
CA ALA A 433 28.45 20.01 -5.59
C ALA A 433 29.90 19.87 -5.11
N LEU A 434 30.39 18.64 -4.90
CA LEU A 434 31.76 18.43 -4.41
C LEU A 434 32.82 18.74 -5.48
N GLU A 435 32.57 18.39 -6.75
CA GLU A 435 33.47 18.74 -7.86
C GLU A 435 33.64 20.26 -8.00
N TYR A 436 32.54 21.01 -7.90
CA TYR A 436 32.56 22.46 -7.93
C TYR A 436 33.35 23.04 -6.75
N ILE A 437 33.04 22.61 -5.53
CA ILE A 437 33.70 23.11 -4.32
C ILE A 437 35.21 22.81 -4.31
N ARG A 438 35.62 21.65 -4.84
CA ARG A 438 37.04 21.29 -4.98
C ARG A 438 37.76 22.17 -5.99
N ALA A 439 37.14 22.44 -7.13
CA ALA A 439 37.70 23.35 -8.13
C ALA A 439 37.91 24.77 -7.57
N GLU A 440 37.06 25.18 -6.62
CA GLU A 440 37.11 26.47 -5.93
C GLU A 440 38.05 26.49 -4.71
N GLY A 441 38.63 25.35 -4.31
CA GLY A 441 39.52 25.26 -3.14
C GLY A 441 38.83 25.43 -1.77
N ARG A 442 37.50 25.35 -1.69
CA ARG A 442 36.70 25.65 -0.47
C ARG A 442 36.17 24.42 0.27
N GLU A 443 36.80 23.25 0.09
CA GLU A 443 36.28 21.97 0.60
C GLU A 443 36.14 21.93 2.12
N ALA A 444 37.09 22.46 2.88
CA ALA A 444 37.08 22.41 4.35
C ALA A 444 35.88 23.16 4.96
N GLU A 445 35.62 24.39 4.51
CA GLU A 445 34.51 25.22 4.97
C GLU A 445 33.15 24.62 4.59
N TYR A 446 33.04 24.15 3.34
CA TYR A 446 31.84 23.48 2.84
C TYR A 446 31.53 22.21 3.63
N MET A 447 32.54 21.36 3.87
CA MET A 447 32.38 20.12 4.65
C MET A 447 31.93 20.41 6.08
N LYS A 448 32.50 21.43 6.73
CA LYS A 448 32.06 21.87 8.06
C LYS A 448 30.58 22.25 8.04
N ARG A 449 30.18 23.12 7.10
CA ARG A 449 28.80 23.60 6.95
C ARG A 449 27.79 22.45 6.79
N ILE A 450 28.04 21.51 5.87
CA ILE A 450 27.11 20.40 5.65
C ILE A 450 27.09 19.40 6.83
N ASN A 451 28.20 19.23 7.54
CA ASN A 451 28.27 18.36 8.73
C ASN A 451 27.49 18.96 9.91
N ASP A 452 27.58 20.28 10.11
CA ASP A 452 26.83 20.99 11.14
C ASP A 452 25.32 20.91 10.87
N LEU A 453 24.88 21.13 9.62
CA LEU A 453 23.48 20.97 9.24
C LEU A 453 22.95 19.54 9.47
N LEU A 454 23.79 18.52 9.28
CA LEU A 454 23.42 17.13 9.58
C LEU A 454 23.32 16.89 11.09
N LYS A 455 24.26 17.44 11.88
CA LYS A 455 24.28 17.34 13.35
C LYS A 455 23.05 18.00 13.97
N GLU A 456 22.65 19.15 13.44
CA GLU A 456 21.43 19.87 13.81
C GLU A 456 20.14 19.21 13.28
N LYS A 457 20.26 18.14 12.49
CA LYS A 457 19.15 17.43 11.83
C LYS A 457 18.33 18.31 10.87
N LYS A 458 18.91 19.40 10.36
CA LYS A 458 18.30 20.25 9.32
C LYS A 458 18.28 19.55 7.97
N ILE A 459 19.36 18.86 7.60
CA ILE A 459 19.41 18.04 6.39
C ILE A 459 19.37 16.54 6.73
N SER A 460 18.76 15.75 5.83
CA SER A 460 18.79 14.29 5.95
C SER A 460 20.18 13.73 5.63
N TYR A 461 20.51 12.56 6.20
CA TYR A 461 21.72 11.82 5.84
C TYR A 461 21.82 11.55 4.33
N SER A 462 20.68 11.27 3.66
CA SER A 462 20.66 11.04 2.21
C SER A 462 21.03 12.27 1.38
N LYS A 463 20.63 13.47 1.81
CA LYS A 463 20.99 14.73 1.17
C LYS A 463 22.47 15.05 1.44
N HIS A 464 22.94 14.82 2.67
CA HIS A 464 24.36 14.95 3.04
C HIS A 464 25.28 14.06 2.19
N GLN A 465 24.87 12.83 1.87
CA GLN A 465 25.63 11.97 0.96
C GLN A 465 25.72 12.53 -0.46
N ARG A 466 24.59 12.97 -1.05
CA ARG A 466 24.57 13.57 -2.40
C ARG A 466 25.47 14.82 -2.51
N LEU A 467 25.51 15.62 -1.45
CA LEU A 467 26.38 16.81 -1.34
C LEU A 467 27.87 16.47 -1.39
N ARG A 468 28.24 15.19 -1.19
CA ARG A 468 29.61 14.67 -1.15
C ARG A 468 29.92 13.72 -2.30
N TRP A 469 29.00 13.48 -3.21
CA TRP A 469 29.23 12.60 -4.36
C TRP A 469 30.01 13.32 -5.46
N LEU A 470 31.04 12.65 -5.97
CA LEU A 470 31.61 12.89 -7.28
C LEU A 470 30.77 12.16 -8.35
N LYS A 471 30.98 12.44 -9.63
CA LYS A 471 30.29 11.71 -10.71
C LYS A 471 30.47 10.19 -10.62
N GLU A 472 31.64 9.74 -10.21
CA GLU A 472 31.99 8.31 -10.06
C GLU A 472 31.23 7.62 -8.93
N ASP A 473 30.84 8.37 -7.89
CA ASP A 473 30.06 7.86 -6.76
C ASP A 473 28.57 7.68 -7.09
N ILE A 474 28.12 8.21 -8.24
CA ILE A 474 26.72 8.13 -8.67
C ILE A 474 26.47 6.70 -9.18
N PRO A 475 25.57 5.93 -8.54
CA PRO A 475 25.31 4.56 -8.98
C PRO A 475 24.78 4.55 -10.42
N SER A 476 25.45 3.81 -11.31
CA SER A 476 25.02 3.62 -12.71
C SER A 476 23.64 2.99 -12.82
N ASP A 477 23.22 2.26 -11.78
CA ASP A 477 21.92 1.63 -11.62
C ASP A 477 20.96 2.44 -10.73
N PHE A 478 21.17 3.73 -10.44
CA PHE A 478 20.34 4.49 -9.48
C PHE A 478 18.85 4.55 -9.87
N LEU A 479 18.54 4.92 -11.11
CA LEU A 479 17.17 4.84 -11.63
C LEU A 479 16.72 3.39 -11.73
N GLU A 480 17.60 2.47 -12.15
CA GLU A 480 17.27 1.06 -12.25
C GLU A 480 16.95 0.42 -10.89
N ARG A 481 17.52 0.89 -9.77
CA ARG A 481 17.20 0.52 -8.38
C ARG A 481 15.87 1.11 -7.93
N GLN A 482 15.52 2.33 -8.37
CA GLN A 482 14.18 2.89 -8.14
C GLN A 482 13.10 2.16 -8.98
N LEU A 483 13.42 1.81 -10.23
CA LEU A 483 12.60 1.03 -11.16
C LEU A 483 12.49 -0.45 -10.72
N ARG A 484 13.56 -1.07 -10.19
CA ARG A 484 13.64 -2.44 -9.64
C ARG A 484 12.93 -2.63 -8.31
N LEU A 485 12.32 -1.61 -7.74
CA LEU A 485 11.23 -1.81 -6.78
C LEU A 485 9.97 -2.37 -7.48
N THR A 486 10.15 -3.39 -8.33
CA THR A 486 9.17 -4.40 -8.72
C THR A 486 8.85 -5.26 -7.50
N GLN A 487 8.22 -4.60 -6.52
CA GLN A 487 7.72 -5.25 -5.33
C GLN A 487 6.70 -6.32 -5.73
N TYR A 488 6.50 -7.29 -4.85
CA TYR A 488 5.78 -8.53 -5.09
C TYR A 488 4.53 -8.37 -5.99
N ILE A 489 3.69 -7.35 -5.76
CA ILE A 489 2.45 -7.13 -6.52
C ILE A 489 2.71 -6.83 -8.02
N SER A 490 3.71 -6.00 -8.36
CA SER A 490 4.08 -5.75 -9.75
C SER A 490 4.53 -7.01 -10.45
N ARG A 491 5.33 -7.84 -9.76
CA ARG A 491 5.76 -9.13 -10.31
C ARG A 491 4.59 -10.10 -10.48
N GLN A 492 3.66 -10.15 -9.52
CA GLN A 492 2.45 -10.97 -9.66
C GLN A 492 1.56 -10.48 -10.80
N ALA A 493 1.31 -9.17 -10.91
CA ALA A 493 0.53 -8.59 -12.00
C ALA A 493 1.15 -8.93 -13.37
N MET A 494 2.46 -8.72 -13.53
CA MET A 494 3.16 -9.08 -14.76
C MET A 494 3.05 -10.57 -15.06
N ALA A 495 3.31 -11.44 -14.07
CA ALA A 495 3.24 -12.89 -14.24
C ALA A 495 1.82 -13.38 -14.62
N ILE A 496 0.77 -12.74 -14.10
CA ILE A 496 -0.63 -13.03 -14.45
C ILE A 496 -0.91 -12.60 -15.89
N LEU A 497 -0.55 -11.37 -16.25
CA LEU A 497 -0.82 -10.82 -17.58
C LEU A 497 -0.06 -11.57 -18.68
N GLN A 498 1.18 -11.99 -18.38
CA GLN A 498 2.01 -12.78 -19.28
C GLN A 498 1.37 -14.12 -19.67
N GLN A 499 0.42 -14.65 -18.88
CA GLN A 499 -0.31 -15.87 -19.25
C GLN A 499 -1.17 -15.68 -20.51
N GLY A 500 -1.69 -14.47 -20.75
CA GLY A 500 -2.60 -14.21 -21.87
C GLY A 500 -2.16 -13.12 -22.84
N ILE A 501 -1.08 -12.39 -22.54
CA ILE A 501 -0.55 -11.28 -23.33
C ILE A 501 0.94 -11.49 -23.55
N ARG A 502 1.42 -11.18 -24.75
CA ARG A 502 2.82 -11.39 -25.16
C ARG A 502 3.78 -10.43 -24.44
N ARG A 503 3.61 -9.13 -24.67
CA ARG A 503 4.50 -8.08 -24.17
C ARG A 503 3.90 -7.44 -22.93
N VAL A 504 4.56 -7.63 -21.79
CA VAL A 504 4.13 -7.04 -20.52
C VAL A 504 5.31 -6.33 -19.88
N SER A 505 5.15 -5.06 -19.56
CA SER A 505 6.16 -4.26 -18.87
C SER A 505 5.56 -3.49 -17.70
N ALA A 506 6.43 -3.05 -16.79
CA ALA A 506 6.05 -2.20 -15.68
C ALA A 506 6.76 -0.84 -15.78
N SER A 507 6.04 0.22 -15.46
CA SER A 507 6.59 1.58 -15.41
C SER A 507 6.55 2.12 -13.98
N GLU A 508 7.47 3.02 -13.66
CA GLU A 508 7.48 3.70 -12.36
C GLU A 508 6.72 5.03 -12.42
N GLY A 509 5.91 5.29 -11.39
CA GLY A 509 5.11 6.51 -11.26
C GLY A 509 5.88 7.83 -11.21
N GLY A 510 7.18 7.81 -10.91
CA GLY A 510 8.01 9.02 -10.99
C GLY A 510 8.15 9.53 -12.42
N VAL A 511 8.41 8.62 -13.36
CA VAL A 511 8.57 8.93 -14.79
C VAL A 511 7.24 9.37 -15.40
N THR A 512 6.16 8.65 -15.12
CA THR A 512 4.83 8.97 -15.68
C THR A 512 4.29 10.29 -15.14
N ALA A 513 4.53 10.61 -13.86
CA ALA A 513 4.17 11.90 -13.30
C ALA A 513 4.89 13.07 -13.98
N ARG A 514 6.15 12.89 -14.38
CA ARG A 514 6.92 13.91 -15.09
C ARG A 514 6.46 14.06 -16.53
N LEU A 515 6.26 12.96 -17.26
CA LEU A 515 5.72 12.99 -18.63
C LEU A 515 4.35 13.66 -18.68
N ARG A 516 3.44 13.33 -17.74
CA ARG A 516 2.14 14.00 -17.61
C ARG A 516 2.27 15.52 -17.43
N SER A 517 3.31 15.97 -16.73
CA SER A 517 3.59 17.39 -16.54
C SER A 517 4.16 18.05 -17.80
N LEU A 518 5.08 17.37 -18.52
CA LEU A 518 5.69 17.89 -19.74
C LEU A 518 4.68 17.96 -20.90
N TRP A 519 3.81 16.96 -21.03
CA TRP A 519 2.76 16.91 -22.04
C TRP A 519 1.54 17.80 -21.73
N GLY A 520 1.56 18.56 -20.63
CA GLY A 520 0.49 19.50 -20.28
C GLY A 520 -0.79 18.87 -19.70
N TYR A 521 -0.84 17.55 -19.52
CA TYR A 521 -2.03 16.84 -19.04
C TYR A 521 -2.40 17.15 -17.57
N GLY A 522 -1.49 17.77 -16.81
CA GLY A 522 -1.70 18.08 -15.40
C GLY A 522 -2.83 19.07 -15.11
N LYS A 523 -3.21 19.93 -16.07
CA LYS A 523 -4.26 20.94 -15.90
C LYS A 523 -5.63 20.52 -16.44
N ILE A 524 -5.72 19.45 -17.23
CA ILE A 524 -6.94 19.03 -17.94
C ILE A 524 -8.15 18.95 -16.99
N LEU A 525 -8.03 18.21 -15.89
CA LEU A 525 -9.14 18.04 -14.94
C LEU A 525 -9.51 19.32 -14.21
N HIS A 526 -8.57 20.23 -13.98
CA HIS A 526 -8.87 21.52 -13.37
C HIS A 526 -9.74 22.34 -14.34
N THR A 527 -9.30 22.46 -15.59
CA THR A 527 -10.01 23.20 -16.63
C THR A 527 -11.42 22.63 -16.87
N LEU A 528 -11.56 21.30 -16.97
CA LEU A 528 -12.87 20.66 -17.18
C LEU A 528 -13.85 20.85 -16.01
N ASN A 529 -13.37 21.13 -14.80
CA ASN A 529 -14.21 21.27 -13.62
C ASN A 529 -14.40 22.74 -13.19
N LEU A 530 -13.70 23.70 -13.80
CA LEU A 530 -13.68 25.09 -13.35
C LEU A 530 -15.08 25.70 -13.30
N ASP A 531 -15.81 25.67 -14.41
CA ASP A 531 -17.19 26.19 -14.51
C ASP A 531 -18.14 25.54 -13.51
N ARG A 532 -17.96 24.23 -13.26
CA ARG A 532 -18.78 23.48 -12.32
C ARG A 532 -18.55 23.97 -10.89
N TYR A 533 -17.30 24.07 -10.45
CA TYR A 533 -16.96 24.52 -9.10
C TYR A 533 -17.28 26.00 -8.90
N ASP A 534 -17.11 26.82 -9.94
CA ASP A 534 -17.51 28.23 -9.91
C ASP A 534 -19.01 28.40 -9.69
N SER A 535 -19.84 27.60 -10.38
CA SER A 535 -21.29 27.61 -10.18
C SER A 535 -21.72 27.22 -8.76
N MET A 536 -20.83 26.60 -7.98
CA MET A 536 -21.06 26.25 -6.57
C MET A 536 -20.46 27.25 -5.59
N GLY A 537 -19.77 28.29 -6.07
CA GLY A 537 -19.02 29.25 -5.24
C GLY A 537 -17.78 28.64 -4.57
N GLU A 538 -17.21 27.57 -5.15
CA GLU A 538 -15.98 26.91 -4.66
C GLU A 538 -14.74 27.31 -5.46
N THR A 539 -14.74 28.55 -5.91
CA THR A 539 -13.63 29.19 -6.60
C THR A 539 -13.16 30.40 -5.81
N GLU A 540 -11.86 30.66 -5.86
CA GLU A 540 -11.25 31.86 -5.32
C GLU A 540 -10.62 32.65 -6.47
N ARG A 541 -10.78 33.97 -6.43
CA ARG A 541 -10.04 34.86 -7.33
C ARG A 541 -8.68 35.10 -6.73
N VAL A 542 -7.66 34.75 -7.49
CA VAL A 542 -6.27 34.89 -7.09
C VAL A 542 -5.64 35.97 -7.95
N SER A 543 -5.22 37.07 -7.32
CA SER A 543 -4.30 38.02 -7.93
C SER A 543 -2.86 37.68 -7.51
N ARG A 544 -1.92 37.86 -8.45
CA ARG A 544 -0.49 37.86 -8.15
C ARG A 544 0.03 39.28 -8.18
N GLU A 545 1.11 39.57 -7.44
CA GLU A 545 1.72 40.89 -7.49
C GLU A 545 2.10 41.24 -8.95
N GLY A 546 1.68 42.41 -9.42
CA GLY A 546 1.99 42.90 -10.77
C GLY A 546 1.15 42.31 -11.91
N GLU A 547 0.25 41.36 -11.65
CA GLU A 547 -0.72 40.88 -12.65
C GLU A 547 -2.02 41.72 -12.54
N ALA A 548 -2.42 42.38 -13.64
CA ALA A 548 -3.67 43.16 -13.69
C ALA A 548 -4.93 42.28 -13.73
N THR A 549 -4.78 40.99 -14.02
CA THR A 549 -5.88 40.04 -14.21
C THR A 549 -5.96 39.05 -13.04
N GLU A 550 -7.12 38.97 -12.41
CA GLU A 550 -7.42 37.94 -11.41
C GLU A 550 -7.68 36.59 -12.11
N GLU A 551 -6.95 35.54 -11.73
CA GLU A 551 -7.20 34.17 -12.22
C GLU A 551 -8.16 33.43 -11.27
N LEU A 552 -9.22 32.85 -11.82
CA LEU A 552 -10.15 32.02 -11.07
C LEU A 552 -9.55 30.62 -10.80
N HIS A 553 -9.50 30.21 -9.54
CA HIS A 553 -8.94 28.93 -9.10
C HIS A 553 -9.95 28.12 -8.28
N ILE A 554 -10.00 26.80 -8.47
CA ILE A 554 -10.81 25.93 -7.61
C ILE A 554 -10.15 25.82 -6.22
N THR A 555 -10.90 26.14 -5.18
CA THR A 555 -10.40 26.15 -3.80
C THR A 555 -9.88 24.77 -3.39
N ASN A 556 -8.67 24.71 -2.82
CA ASN A 556 -8.02 23.46 -2.39
C ASN A 556 -7.88 22.37 -3.48
N TRP A 557 -7.80 22.76 -4.76
CA TRP A 557 -7.77 21.81 -5.87
C TRP A 557 -6.66 20.77 -5.76
N SER A 558 -7.05 19.51 -5.96
CA SER A 558 -6.15 18.39 -6.18
C SER A 558 -6.71 17.52 -7.28
N LYS A 559 -5.84 17.01 -8.16
CA LYS A 559 -6.27 16.04 -9.20
C LYS A 559 -6.95 14.80 -8.63
N ARG A 560 -6.75 14.50 -7.33
CA ARG A 560 -7.39 13.38 -6.61
C ARG A 560 -8.85 13.65 -6.25
N MET A 561 -9.35 14.86 -6.47
CA MET A 561 -10.77 15.22 -6.33
C MET A 561 -11.62 14.71 -7.49
N ASP A 562 -11.01 14.12 -8.53
CA ASP A 562 -11.69 13.58 -9.69
C ASP A 562 -11.08 12.22 -10.08
N HIS A 563 -11.87 11.14 -10.09
CA HIS A 563 -11.38 9.78 -10.38
C HIS A 563 -10.78 9.60 -11.78
N ARG A 564 -11.12 10.45 -12.75
CA ARG A 564 -10.61 10.37 -14.13
C ARG A 564 -9.11 10.57 -14.24
N HIS A 565 -8.43 11.06 -13.19
CA HIS A 565 -6.98 11.14 -13.16
C HIS A 565 -6.30 9.77 -13.33
N HIS A 566 -6.96 8.66 -12.95
CA HIS A 566 -6.44 7.31 -13.19
C HIS A 566 -6.37 6.98 -14.67
N ALA A 567 -7.34 7.42 -15.48
CA ALA A 567 -7.34 7.21 -16.93
C ALA A 567 -6.25 8.05 -17.62
N ILE A 568 -6.04 9.30 -17.18
CA ILE A 568 -4.93 10.14 -17.68
C ILE A 568 -3.58 9.48 -17.34
N ASP A 569 -3.43 8.98 -16.12
CA ASP A 569 -2.20 8.30 -15.69
C ASP A 569 -1.98 7.01 -16.51
N ALA A 570 -3.03 6.23 -16.77
CA ALA A 570 -2.97 5.04 -17.63
C ALA A 570 -2.62 5.35 -19.09
N LEU A 571 -3.14 6.45 -19.66
CA LEU A 571 -2.77 6.92 -20.99
C LEU A 571 -1.28 7.26 -21.04
N VAL A 572 -0.77 7.95 -20.01
CA VAL A 572 0.66 8.28 -19.95
C VAL A 572 1.52 7.03 -19.86
N VAL A 573 1.11 6.04 -19.07
CA VAL A 573 1.77 4.73 -19.01
C VAL A 573 1.78 4.04 -20.37
N ALA A 574 0.65 4.03 -21.09
CA ALA A 574 0.53 3.45 -22.42
C ALA A 574 1.46 4.13 -23.45
N CYS A 575 1.62 5.46 -23.36
CA CYS A 575 2.53 6.22 -24.22
C CYS A 575 4.02 6.12 -23.80
N THR A 576 4.34 5.62 -22.59
CA THR A 576 5.72 5.57 -22.07
C THR A 576 6.46 4.33 -22.55
N ARG A 577 7.42 4.47 -23.47
CA ARG A 577 8.21 3.35 -24.02
C ARG A 577 9.45 3.04 -23.17
N GLN A 578 9.92 1.79 -23.22
CA GLN A 578 11.16 1.37 -22.54
C GLN A 578 12.38 2.17 -22.99
N SER A 579 12.44 2.59 -24.26
CA SER A 579 13.52 3.44 -24.77
C SER A 579 13.56 4.82 -24.11
N TYR A 580 12.41 5.35 -23.67
CA TYR A 580 12.35 6.63 -22.98
C TYR A 580 12.97 6.49 -21.58
N ILE A 581 12.66 5.38 -20.90
CA ILE A 581 13.22 5.00 -19.61
C ILE A 581 14.73 4.74 -19.73
N GLN A 582 15.16 3.99 -20.74
CA GLN A 582 16.59 3.71 -20.97
C GLN A 582 17.37 4.98 -21.31
N ARG A 583 16.80 5.93 -22.07
CA ARG A 583 17.47 7.20 -22.38
C ARG A 583 17.57 8.11 -21.14
N LEU A 584 16.53 8.13 -20.30
CA LEU A 584 16.60 8.76 -18.97
C LEU A 584 17.76 8.19 -18.14
N ASN A 585 18.06 6.90 -18.29
CA ASN A 585 19.17 6.25 -17.61
C ASN A 585 20.54 6.51 -18.29
N ARG A 586 20.64 6.44 -19.63
CA ARG A 586 21.91 6.56 -20.37
C ARG A 586 22.50 7.97 -20.39
N LEU A 587 21.69 9.02 -20.21
CA LEU A 587 22.22 10.38 -20.14
C LEU A 587 23.17 10.59 -18.95
N SER A 588 23.11 9.77 -17.90
CA SER A 588 24.14 9.78 -16.85
C SER A 588 25.50 9.27 -17.33
N SER A 589 25.52 8.41 -18.35
CA SER A 589 26.69 7.66 -18.82
C SER A 589 27.40 8.26 -20.04
N GLU A 590 26.68 9.02 -20.89
CA GLU A 590 27.25 9.57 -22.14
C GLU A 590 28.06 10.87 -21.93
N PHE A 591 27.88 11.59 -20.81
CA PHE A 591 28.64 12.81 -20.52
C PHE A 591 30.14 12.57 -20.23
N GLY A 592 30.58 11.31 -20.13
CA GLY A 592 31.98 10.92 -19.92
C GLY A 592 32.78 10.63 -21.20
N ARG A 593 32.16 10.67 -22.39
CA ARG A 593 32.88 10.42 -23.66
C ARG A 593 32.70 11.62 -24.59
N GLY A 594 33.69 12.50 -24.58
CA GLY A 594 33.84 13.54 -25.58
C GLY A 594 33.85 12.93 -26.98
N ASN A 595 32.85 13.34 -27.77
CA ASN A 595 32.83 13.48 -29.23
C ASN A 595 31.42 13.25 -29.72
N LYS A 596 30.73 14.31 -30.18
CA LYS A 596 29.74 14.19 -31.25
C LYS A 596 29.52 15.52 -31.98
N LYS A 597 29.98 15.49 -33.23
CA LYS A 597 29.57 16.15 -34.49
C LYS A 597 28.87 17.51 -34.42
N MET A 598 29.50 18.48 -35.09
CA MET A 598 29.12 19.88 -35.31
C MET A 598 27.75 20.08 -35.99
N GLU A 599 27.21 19.11 -36.72
CA GLU A 599 26.01 19.30 -37.56
C GLU A 599 24.70 19.37 -36.76
N ASP A 600 24.64 18.84 -35.53
CA ASP A 600 23.43 18.90 -34.69
C ASP A 600 23.31 20.22 -33.89
N LEU A 601 24.38 21.03 -33.83
CA LEU A 601 24.43 22.27 -33.02
C LEU A 601 23.82 23.47 -33.75
N GLU A 602 24.04 23.59 -35.07
CA GLU A 602 23.59 24.75 -35.85
C GLU A 602 22.06 24.79 -36.01
N ALA A 603 21.40 23.63 -36.14
CA ALA A 603 19.93 23.56 -36.13
C ALA A 603 19.30 23.83 -34.75
N GLN A 604 20.08 23.70 -33.66
CA GLN A 604 19.63 23.86 -32.28
C GLN A 604 19.81 25.29 -31.74
N GLU A 605 20.72 26.09 -32.32
CA GLU A 605 20.94 27.49 -31.94
C GLU A 605 19.89 28.46 -32.52
N GLN A 606 19.44 28.26 -33.76
CA GLN A 606 18.45 29.14 -34.40
C GLN A 606 17.09 29.18 -33.65
N GLN A 607 16.75 28.13 -32.90
CA GLN A 607 15.48 27.98 -32.15
C GLN A 607 15.60 28.27 -30.64
N ALA A 608 16.79 28.64 -30.16
CA ALA A 608 17.05 28.96 -28.76
C ALA A 608 16.34 30.25 -28.29
N LYS A 609 15.81 31.07 -29.21
CA LYS A 609 15.18 32.36 -28.90
C LYS A 609 13.75 32.28 -28.36
N GLU A 610 13.05 31.14 -28.42
CA GLU A 610 11.62 31.09 -28.05
C GLU A 610 11.24 30.26 -26.80
N THR A 611 12.10 29.36 -26.28
CA THR A 611 11.68 28.41 -25.21
C THR A 611 12.72 28.13 -24.10
N GLY A 612 13.43 29.17 -23.63
CA GLY A 612 14.57 29.11 -22.70
C GLY A 612 14.40 28.46 -21.30
N ARG A 613 13.37 27.62 -21.07
CA ARG A 613 13.06 27.02 -19.75
C ARG A 613 13.26 25.50 -19.64
N PHE A 614 13.48 24.77 -20.74
CA PHE A 614 13.59 23.30 -20.72
C PHE A 614 15.01 22.82 -21.04
N SER A 615 15.48 21.83 -20.26
CA SER A 615 16.70 21.10 -20.58
C SER A 615 16.56 20.33 -21.91
N ASN A 616 17.69 20.01 -22.56
CA ASN A 616 17.70 19.26 -23.82
C ASN A 616 16.95 17.93 -23.72
N LEU A 617 17.04 17.26 -22.57
CA LEU A 617 16.29 16.03 -22.28
C LEU A 617 14.77 16.29 -22.21
N GLU A 618 14.35 17.36 -21.57
CA GLU A 618 12.93 17.70 -21.44
C GLU A 618 12.33 18.09 -22.80
N ARG A 619 13.06 18.84 -23.63
CA ARG A 619 12.66 19.09 -25.02
C ARG A 619 12.47 17.78 -25.80
N TRP A 620 13.43 16.87 -25.70
CA TRP A 620 13.33 15.56 -26.35
C TRP A 620 12.11 14.74 -25.88
N LEU A 621 11.81 14.76 -24.57
CA LEU A 621 10.66 14.06 -23.98
C LEU A 621 9.31 14.66 -24.41
N THR A 622 9.24 15.98 -24.53
CA THR A 622 8.03 16.68 -25.03
C THR A 622 7.76 16.37 -26.49
N GLN A 623 8.80 16.15 -27.30
CA GLN A 623 8.67 15.78 -28.71
C GLN A 623 8.35 14.29 -28.95
N ARG A 624 8.16 13.47 -27.89
CA ARG A 624 7.80 12.06 -28.08
C ARG A 624 6.33 11.95 -28.53
N PRO A 625 5.97 10.93 -29.32
CA PRO A 625 4.58 10.72 -29.74
C PRO A 625 3.61 10.68 -28.56
N HIS A 626 2.73 11.67 -28.48
CA HIS A 626 1.64 11.77 -27.51
C HIS A 626 0.46 12.53 -28.13
N PHE A 627 -0.72 12.43 -27.52
CA PHE A 627 -1.91 13.12 -27.99
C PHE A 627 -1.90 14.60 -27.57
N SER A 628 -2.54 15.46 -28.34
CA SER A 628 -2.70 16.87 -27.96
C SER A 628 -3.56 17.01 -26.69
N VAL A 629 -3.30 18.05 -25.90
CA VAL A 629 -4.07 18.33 -24.66
C VAL A 629 -5.57 18.41 -24.95
N ARG A 630 -5.96 19.00 -26.08
CA ARG A 630 -7.37 19.09 -26.53
C ARG A 630 -7.98 17.71 -26.74
N THR A 631 -7.34 16.84 -27.52
CA THR A 631 -7.83 15.48 -27.78
C THR A 631 -8.03 14.69 -26.49
N VAL A 632 -7.06 14.77 -25.58
CA VAL A 632 -7.15 14.09 -24.28
C VAL A 632 -8.24 14.71 -23.42
N SER A 633 -8.38 16.03 -23.41
CA SER A 633 -9.43 16.74 -22.66
C SER A 633 -10.83 16.34 -23.13
N ASP A 634 -11.06 16.31 -24.45
CA ASP A 634 -12.35 15.95 -25.05
C ASP A 634 -12.72 14.50 -24.68
N LYS A 635 -11.77 13.56 -24.77
CA LYS A 635 -12.02 12.17 -24.35
C LYS A 635 -12.17 11.98 -22.85
N VAL A 636 -11.45 12.75 -22.03
CA VAL A 636 -11.62 12.71 -20.57
C VAL A 636 -13.00 13.23 -20.15
N ALA A 637 -13.58 14.18 -20.89
CA ALA A 637 -14.92 14.68 -20.64
C ALA A 637 -16.02 13.62 -20.88
N GLU A 638 -15.75 12.58 -21.67
CA GLU A 638 -16.66 11.47 -21.94
C GLU A 638 -16.57 10.34 -20.90
N ILE A 639 -15.59 10.36 -19.97
CA ILE A 639 -15.36 9.24 -19.03
C ILE A 639 -16.39 9.26 -17.91
N LEU A 640 -17.21 8.21 -17.87
CA LEU A 640 -18.12 7.91 -16.77
C LEU A 640 -17.42 7.12 -15.66
N ILE A 641 -17.73 7.44 -14.41
CA ILE A 641 -17.21 6.69 -13.26
C ILE A 641 -18.33 5.80 -12.70
N SER A 642 -18.05 4.50 -12.64
CA SER A 642 -18.96 3.53 -12.07
C SER A 642 -18.39 2.95 -10.79
N TYR A 643 -19.29 2.59 -9.89
CA TYR A 643 -18.98 1.91 -8.64
C TYR A 643 -19.57 0.50 -8.70
N ARG A 644 -18.98 -0.43 -7.96
CA ARG A 644 -19.49 -1.79 -7.92
C ARG A 644 -20.70 -1.84 -6.96
N PRO A 645 -21.93 -1.99 -7.46
CA PRO A 645 -23.10 -2.03 -6.59
C PRO A 645 -23.18 -3.35 -5.84
N GLY A 646 -23.80 -3.30 -4.66
CA GLY A 646 -24.22 -4.50 -3.91
C GLY A 646 -23.07 -5.33 -3.33
N LYS A 647 -23.13 -5.58 -2.02
CA LYS A 647 -22.32 -6.62 -1.38
C LYS A 647 -23.14 -7.90 -1.33
N ARG A 648 -22.49 -9.07 -1.48
CA ARG A 648 -23.17 -10.34 -1.17
C ARG A 648 -23.76 -10.24 0.23
N VAL A 649 -25.01 -10.63 0.43
CA VAL A 649 -25.69 -10.55 1.73
C VAL A 649 -25.23 -11.67 2.65
N VAL A 650 -25.31 -12.91 2.15
CA VAL A 650 -24.88 -14.13 2.86
C VAL A 650 -23.99 -14.99 1.99
N THR A 651 -23.20 -15.85 2.63
CA THR A 651 -22.51 -16.97 1.98
C THR A 651 -22.69 -18.23 2.80
N ARG A 652 -22.77 -19.39 2.16
CA ARG A 652 -22.77 -20.67 2.88
C ARG A 652 -21.37 -20.97 3.43
N GLY A 653 -21.31 -21.28 4.71
CA GLY A 653 -20.08 -21.57 5.43
C GLY A 653 -20.15 -22.90 6.17
N ARG A 654 -19.05 -23.20 6.86
CA ARG A 654 -18.91 -24.36 7.72
C ARG A 654 -18.43 -23.89 9.08
N ASN A 655 -19.14 -24.25 10.14
CA ASN A 655 -18.70 -24.03 11.50
C ASN A 655 -18.13 -25.34 12.06
N ILE A 656 -16.94 -25.26 12.68
CA ILE A 656 -16.30 -26.40 13.33
C ILE A 656 -16.15 -26.04 14.79
N TYR A 657 -16.86 -26.74 15.67
CA TYR A 657 -16.80 -26.54 17.10
C TYR A 657 -16.55 -27.87 17.81
N ARG A 658 -15.98 -27.80 19.01
CA ARG A 658 -15.86 -28.96 19.88
C ARG A 658 -17.00 -28.95 20.87
N LYS A 659 -17.67 -30.08 21.02
CA LYS A 659 -18.70 -30.29 22.04
C LYS A 659 -18.25 -31.41 22.95
N LYS A 660 -18.44 -31.25 24.25
CA LYS A 660 -18.34 -32.37 25.20
C LYS A 660 -19.64 -33.17 25.15
N THR A 661 -19.54 -34.48 24.95
CA THR A 661 -20.69 -35.37 25.08
C THR A 661 -21.01 -35.62 26.55
N ALA A 662 -22.16 -36.25 26.82
CA ALA A 662 -22.61 -36.54 28.19
C ALA A 662 -21.60 -37.41 28.97
N ASP A 663 -20.85 -38.25 28.25
CA ASP A 663 -19.75 -39.10 28.68
C ASP A 663 -18.38 -38.37 28.78
N GLY A 664 -18.35 -37.04 28.67
CA GLY A 664 -17.17 -36.21 28.90
C GLY A 664 -16.16 -36.15 27.75
N ARG A 665 -16.36 -36.91 26.66
CA ARG A 665 -15.48 -36.91 25.48
C ARG A 665 -15.66 -35.65 24.63
N GLU A 666 -14.55 -35.07 24.16
CA GLU A 666 -14.59 -33.96 23.20
C GLU A 666 -14.73 -34.49 21.77
N VAL A 667 -15.87 -34.22 21.12
CA VAL A 667 -16.09 -34.50 19.70
C VAL A 667 -16.02 -33.21 18.89
N THR A 668 -15.42 -33.31 17.70
CA THR A 668 -15.42 -32.22 16.73
C THR A 668 -16.66 -32.32 15.86
N CYS A 669 -17.58 -31.37 16.01
CA CYS A 669 -18.80 -31.26 15.22
C CYS A 669 -18.58 -30.31 14.04
N VAL A 670 -19.08 -30.70 12.87
CA VAL A 670 -18.98 -29.92 11.64
C VAL A 670 -20.37 -29.56 11.14
N GLN A 671 -20.79 -28.32 11.37
CA GLN A 671 -22.04 -27.79 10.83
C GLN A 671 -21.78 -27.22 9.42
N ARG A 672 -22.43 -27.79 8.41
CA ARG A 672 -22.34 -27.33 7.00
C ARG A 672 -23.58 -26.51 6.64
N GLY A 673 -23.46 -25.65 5.63
CA GLY A 673 -24.59 -24.87 5.12
C GLY A 673 -24.99 -23.67 5.96
N VAL A 674 -24.19 -23.30 6.97
CA VAL A 674 -24.47 -22.14 7.83
C VAL A 674 -24.45 -20.86 7.00
N LEU A 675 -25.51 -20.06 7.06
CA LEU A 675 -25.53 -18.76 6.41
C LEU A 675 -24.65 -17.78 7.20
N VAL A 676 -23.60 -17.30 6.55
CA VAL A 676 -22.66 -16.32 7.12
C VAL A 676 -22.94 -14.95 6.50
N PRO A 677 -23.46 -13.98 7.28
CA PRO A 677 -23.65 -12.60 6.84
C PRO A 677 -22.32 -11.95 6.41
N ARG A 678 -22.37 -11.08 5.41
CA ARG A 678 -21.20 -10.39 4.83
C ARG A 678 -21.21 -8.87 5.05
N GLY A 679 -21.92 -8.44 6.07
CA GLY A 679 -22.00 -7.07 6.55
C GLY A 679 -22.32 -7.05 8.06
N GLU A 680 -22.21 -5.88 8.67
CA GLU A 680 -22.60 -5.69 10.06
C GLU A 680 -24.12 -5.74 10.17
N LEU A 681 -24.62 -6.72 10.92
CA LEU A 681 -26.05 -6.90 11.18
C LEU A 681 -26.60 -5.80 12.10
N MET A 682 -25.84 -5.44 13.14
CA MET A 682 -26.24 -4.53 14.21
C MET A 682 -25.07 -3.68 14.67
N GLU A 683 -25.37 -2.52 15.23
CA GLU A 683 -24.37 -1.73 15.94
C GLU A 683 -23.83 -2.49 17.16
N ALA A 684 -22.58 -2.26 17.54
CA ALA A 684 -21.98 -2.87 18.74
C ALA A 684 -22.60 -2.34 20.06
N SER A 685 -23.36 -1.24 19.99
CA SER A 685 -24.00 -0.64 21.16
C SER A 685 -25.19 -1.47 21.64
N LEU A 686 -25.24 -1.73 22.94
CA LEU A 686 -26.37 -2.38 23.60
C LEU A 686 -27.29 -1.34 24.25
N TYR A 687 -28.58 -1.59 24.14
CA TYR A 687 -29.63 -0.71 24.63
C TYR A 687 -30.55 -1.45 25.60
N GLY A 688 -31.02 -0.71 26.60
CA GLY A 688 -32.11 -1.15 27.47
C GLY A 688 -33.43 -0.52 27.03
N LYS A 689 -34.54 -1.12 27.45
CA LYS A 689 -35.88 -0.56 27.32
C LYS A 689 -36.47 -0.41 28.72
N ILE A 690 -36.96 0.78 29.05
CA ILE A 690 -37.59 1.08 30.34
C ILE A 690 -38.95 1.71 30.13
N LEU A 691 -39.84 1.55 31.11
CA LEU A 691 -41.08 2.31 31.20
C LEU A 691 -40.78 3.60 31.97
N SER A 692 -40.99 4.75 31.35
CA SER A 692 -40.80 6.07 31.97
C SER A 692 -42.02 6.93 31.68
N GLN A 693 -42.66 7.45 32.74
CA GLN A 693 -43.90 8.22 32.65
C GLN A 693 -44.99 7.51 31.81
N GLY A 694 -45.15 6.20 31.98
CA GLY A 694 -46.13 5.38 31.26
C GLY A 694 -45.79 5.10 29.78
N ARG A 695 -44.62 5.52 29.28
CA ARG A 695 -44.18 5.27 27.90
C ARG A 695 -42.90 4.47 27.86
N GLU A 696 -42.81 3.53 26.91
CA GLU A 696 -41.56 2.81 26.67
C GLU A 696 -40.51 3.76 26.07
N ARG A 697 -39.30 3.76 26.64
CA ARG A 697 -38.16 4.54 26.15
C ARG A 697 -36.91 3.68 26.08
N ILE A 698 -36.05 3.97 25.11
CA ILE A 698 -34.76 3.31 24.94
C ILE A 698 -33.69 4.08 25.71
N VAL A 699 -32.80 3.33 26.38
CA VAL A 699 -31.73 3.87 27.21
C VAL A 699 -30.39 3.24 26.88
N LYS A 700 -29.31 3.99 27.08
CA LYS A 700 -27.92 3.52 26.92
C LYS A 700 -27.05 4.08 28.05
N ARG A 701 -26.08 3.29 28.51
CA ARG A 701 -25.07 3.77 29.47
C ARG A 701 -23.96 4.51 28.74
N TYR A 702 -23.63 5.70 29.23
CA TYR A 702 -22.51 6.52 28.77
C TYR A 702 -21.51 6.73 29.92
N PRO A 703 -20.20 6.81 29.64
CA PRO A 703 -19.22 7.31 30.61
C PRO A 703 -19.61 8.69 31.11
N LEU A 704 -19.35 8.99 32.39
CA LEU A 704 -19.72 10.26 33.03
C LEU A 704 -19.25 11.50 32.22
N HIS A 705 -18.07 11.42 31.61
CA HIS A 705 -17.47 12.56 30.88
C HIS A 705 -17.81 12.61 29.38
N ASP A 706 -18.68 11.72 28.87
CA ASP A 706 -19.12 11.70 27.45
C ASP A 706 -20.62 11.38 27.34
N LEU A 707 -21.44 12.11 28.12
CA LEU A 707 -22.90 11.96 28.10
C LEU A 707 -23.49 12.52 26.79
N LYS A 708 -24.39 11.77 26.14
CA LYS A 708 -25.00 12.13 24.84
C LYS A 708 -26.53 12.24 24.88
N GLY A 709 -27.09 12.30 26.08
CA GLY A 709 -28.52 12.38 26.28
C GLY A 709 -28.87 12.68 27.73
N GLU A 710 -30.16 12.93 27.94
CA GLU A 710 -30.73 13.22 29.26
C GLU A 710 -30.54 12.02 30.20
N VAL A 711 -29.96 12.27 31.37
CA VAL A 711 -29.75 11.27 32.43
C VAL A 711 -31.10 10.77 32.93
N VAL A 712 -31.27 9.44 32.99
CA VAL A 712 -32.55 8.80 33.37
C VAL A 712 -32.88 8.99 34.85
N ASP A 713 -31.88 8.87 35.72
CA ASP A 713 -32.02 8.92 37.17
C ASP A 713 -32.05 10.38 37.67
N PRO A 714 -33.14 10.83 38.34
CA PRO A 714 -33.26 12.22 38.78
C PRO A 714 -32.15 12.67 39.74
N ARG A 715 -31.77 11.85 40.71
CA ARG A 715 -30.72 12.18 41.70
C ARG A 715 -29.37 12.34 41.02
N LEU A 716 -29.02 11.43 40.12
CA LEU A 716 -27.77 11.55 39.35
C LEU A 716 -27.78 12.78 38.45
N ARG A 717 -28.93 13.18 37.91
CA ARG A 717 -29.05 14.37 37.07
C ARG A 717 -28.70 15.64 37.83
N GLU A 718 -29.22 15.78 39.05
CA GLU A 718 -28.91 16.91 39.95
C GLU A 718 -27.42 16.94 40.31
N LEU A 719 -26.88 15.82 40.79
CA LEU A 719 -25.46 15.69 41.15
C LEU A 719 -24.52 16.01 39.98
N ILE A 720 -24.87 15.60 38.75
CA ILE A 720 -24.07 15.87 37.55
C ILE A 720 -24.16 17.34 37.15
N ALA A 721 -25.31 18.00 37.37
CA ALA A 721 -25.46 19.42 37.11
C ALA A 721 -24.57 20.25 38.04
N GLU A 722 -24.59 19.95 39.35
CA GLU A 722 -23.69 20.56 40.34
C GLU A 722 -22.22 20.30 39.99
N TYR A 723 -21.86 19.05 39.70
CA TYR A 723 -20.50 18.68 39.29
C TYR A 723 -20.02 19.44 38.03
N ASN A 724 -20.87 19.60 37.02
CA ASN A 724 -20.53 20.37 35.81
C ASN A 724 -20.40 21.87 36.11
N GLN A 725 -21.20 22.39 37.03
CA GLN A 725 -21.09 23.76 37.51
C GLN A 725 -19.76 23.98 38.24
N GLU A 726 -19.37 23.06 39.13
CA GLU A 726 -18.07 23.08 39.84
C GLU A 726 -16.86 22.98 38.90
N ILE A 727 -16.95 22.22 37.81
CA ILE A 727 -15.92 22.21 36.77
C ILE A 727 -15.85 23.56 36.05
N THR A 728 -17.01 24.12 35.71
CA THR A 728 -17.09 25.39 34.96
C THR A 728 -16.59 26.56 35.80
N SER A 729 -16.90 26.57 37.11
CA SER A 729 -16.42 27.54 38.08
C SER A 729 -14.98 27.26 38.57
N LYS A 730 -14.32 26.21 38.04
CA LYS A 730 -12.96 25.77 38.39
C LYS A 730 -12.77 25.36 39.86
N VAL A 731 -13.86 25.09 40.59
CA VAL A 731 -13.82 24.49 41.93
C VAL A 731 -13.30 23.05 41.85
N LYS A 732 -13.63 22.31 40.78
CA LYS A 732 -13.07 20.99 40.48
C LYS A 732 -12.34 20.97 39.12
N ALA A 733 -11.30 20.15 39.03
CA ALA A 733 -10.59 19.91 37.78
C ALA A 733 -11.42 19.04 36.82
N LYS A 734 -11.27 19.28 35.52
CA LYS A 734 -11.92 18.48 34.47
C LYS A 734 -11.44 17.02 34.55
N GLY A 735 -12.36 16.09 34.78
CA GLY A 735 -12.07 14.66 34.94
C GLY A 735 -11.92 14.19 36.39
N ALA A 736 -12.24 15.04 37.37
CA ALA A 736 -12.32 14.62 38.77
C ALA A 736 -13.41 13.53 38.97
N PRO A 737 -13.22 12.57 39.88
CA PRO A 737 -14.25 11.58 40.19
C PRO A 737 -15.51 12.24 40.77
N LEU A 738 -16.67 11.68 40.45
CA LEU A 738 -17.95 12.03 41.06
C LEU A 738 -18.39 10.86 41.94
N TYR A 739 -18.77 11.11 43.18
CA TYR A 739 -19.26 10.09 44.10
C TYR A 739 -20.77 10.25 44.35
N LEU A 740 -21.46 9.12 44.52
CA LEU A 740 -22.90 9.10 44.81
C LEU A 740 -23.20 9.44 46.28
N ASP A 741 -22.25 9.13 47.17
CA ASP A 741 -22.34 9.31 48.61
C ASP A 741 -21.27 10.28 49.13
N ALA A 742 -21.60 10.98 50.22
CA ALA A 742 -20.71 11.96 50.86
C ALA A 742 -19.47 11.32 51.51
N ALA A 743 -19.46 9.99 51.71
CA ALA A 743 -18.32 9.26 52.25
C ALA A 743 -17.34 8.77 51.16
N GLU A 744 -17.55 9.18 49.89
CA GLU A 744 -16.74 8.87 48.72
C GLU A 744 -16.52 7.36 48.47
N LYS A 745 -17.48 6.52 48.85
CA LYS A 745 -17.37 5.06 48.69
C LYS A 745 -17.83 4.55 47.33
N GLN A 746 -18.73 5.27 46.66
CA GLN A 746 -19.35 4.85 45.40
C GLN A 746 -19.11 5.85 44.28
N GLU A 747 -18.08 5.59 43.48
CA GLU A 747 -17.72 6.39 42.31
C GLU A 747 -18.70 6.16 41.13
N VAL A 748 -19.20 7.24 40.54
CA VAL A 748 -20.08 7.25 39.37
C VAL A 748 -19.23 7.25 38.09
N ARG A 749 -18.97 6.07 37.52
CA ARG A 749 -18.20 5.95 36.27
C ARG A 749 -19.04 6.08 35.00
N SER A 750 -20.31 5.66 35.07
CA SER A 750 -21.21 5.67 33.92
C SER A 750 -22.67 5.83 34.34
N VAL A 751 -23.44 6.46 33.46
CA VAL A 751 -24.82 6.88 33.75
C VAL A 751 -25.73 6.44 32.61
N ARG A 752 -26.97 6.04 32.93
CA ARG A 752 -27.97 5.71 31.90
C ARG A 752 -28.58 7.00 31.38
N CYS A 753 -28.57 7.18 30.07
CA CYS A 753 -29.22 8.28 29.39
C CYS A 753 -30.33 7.76 28.46
N TYR A 754 -31.37 8.56 28.27
CA TYR A 754 -32.34 8.35 27.20
C TYR A 754 -31.69 8.54 25.85
N VAL A 755 -32.10 7.73 24.87
CA VAL A 755 -31.66 7.84 23.48
C VAL A 755 -32.86 7.82 22.54
N THR A 756 -32.75 8.54 21.42
CA THR A 756 -33.79 8.61 20.39
C THR A 756 -33.61 7.56 19.29
N GLN A 757 -32.40 6.99 19.16
CA GLN A 757 -32.09 5.93 18.20
C GLN A 757 -31.38 4.75 18.90
N PRO A 758 -31.85 3.50 18.70
CA PRO A 758 -33.02 3.12 17.91
C PRO A 758 -34.33 3.58 18.58
N SER A 759 -35.36 3.84 17.78
CA SER A 759 -36.73 4.01 18.30
C SER A 759 -37.24 2.68 18.86
N VAL A 760 -38.21 2.71 19.78
CA VAL A 760 -38.78 1.50 20.41
C VAL A 760 -39.20 0.43 19.38
N ALA A 761 -39.94 0.83 18.33
CA ALA A 761 -40.40 -0.08 17.29
C ALA A 761 -39.27 -0.70 16.43
N LYS A 762 -38.10 -0.06 16.37
CA LYS A 762 -36.93 -0.50 15.58
C LYS A 762 -35.83 -1.13 16.44
N ALA A 763 -36.06 -1.27 17.75
CA ALA A 763 -35.11 -1.87 18.67
C ALA A 763 -35.20 -3.40 18.58
N ILE A 764 -34.15 -4.05 18.09
CA ILE A 764 -34.14 -5.50 17.85
C ILE A 764 -33.75 -6.21 19.15
N PRO A 765 -34.57 -7.13 19.68
CA PRO A 765 -34.25 -7.87 20.90
C PRO A 765 -33.17 -8.93 20.62
N ILE A 766 -32.14 -8.99 21.47
CA ILE A 766 -31.03 -9.96 21.32
C ILE A 766 -30.78 -10.82 22.57
N ARG A 767 -31.31 -10.42 23.73
CA ARG A 767 -31.24 -11.18 24.98
C ARG A 767 -32.60 -11.21 25.64
N PHE A 768 -32.95 -12.37 26.15
CA PHE A 768 -34.21 -12.63 26.83
C PHE A 768 -33.92 -13.13 28.24
N ASP A 769 -34.76 -12.77 29.20
CA ASP A 769 -34.73 -13.35 30.55
C ASP A 769 -35.30 -14.78 30.55
N GLU A 770 -35.25 -15.44 31.70
CA GLU A 770 -35.78 -16.81 31.89
C GLU A 770 -37.29 -16.93 31.59
N ARG A 771 -38.01 -15.81 31.61
CA ARG A 771 -39.44 -15.72 31.29
C ARG A 771 -39.70 -15.36 29.82
N GLY A 772 -38.66 -15.30 28.99
CA GLY A 772 -38.75 -14.97 27.58
C GLY A 772 -38.96 -13.49 27.27
N ARG A 773 -38.81 -12.57 28.25
CA ARG A 773 -38.95 -11.13 28.03
C ARG A 773 -37.64 -10.54 27.52
N ALA A 774 -37.72 -9.70 26.50
CA ALA A 774 -36.55 -9.03 25.94
C ALA A 774 -35.94 -8.01 26.93
N ILE A 775 -34.68 -8.22 27.31
CA ILE A 775 -33.95 -7.38 28.28
C ILE A 775 -32.83 -6.55 27.64
N THR A 776 -32.40 -6.89 26.43
CA THR A 776 -31.35 -6.14 25.72
C THR A 776 -31.70 -6.03 24.26
N PHE A 777 -31.50 -4.82 23.74
CA PHE A 777 -31.85 -4.44 22.39
C PHE A 777 -30.63 -3.90 21.64
N VAL A 778 -30.69 -3.97 20.32
CA VAL A 778 -29.70 -3.40 19.40
C VAL A 778 -30.39 -2.58 18.33
N LYS A 779 -29.61 -1.70 17.70
CA LYS A 779 -29.99 -1.01 16.48
C LYS A 779 -29.48 -1.82 15.28
N SER A 780 -30.32 -1.97 14.26
CA SER A 780 -29.89 -2.54 12.97
C SER A 780 -28.68 -1.76 12.43
N GLY A 781 -27.80 -2.45 11.69
CA GLY A 781 -26.67 -1.83 11.02
C GLY A 781 -27.11 -0.98 9.82
N ASN A 782 -26.44 -1.16 8.68
CA ASN A 782 -26.71 -0.39 7.48
C ASN A 782 -27.99 -0.84 6.76
N ASN A 783 -28.59 0.06 5.97
CA ASN A 783 -29.64 -0.30 5.05
C ASN A 783 -29.07 -1.04 3.83
N HIS A 784 -29.76 -2.09 3.37
CA HIS A 784 -29.37 -2.85 2.19
C HIS A 784 -29.83 -2.15 0.91
N HIS A 785 -31.12 -1.81 0.83
CA HIS A 785 -31.71 -1.16 -0.33
C HIS A 785 -32.99 -0.41 0.03
N LEU A 786 -33.36 0.52 -0.83
CA LEU A 786 -34.71 1.05 -0.98
C LEU A 786 -35.41 0.25 -2.08
N ALA A 787 -36.66 -0.14 -1.87
CA ALA A 787 -37.56 -0.61 -2.92
C ALA A 787 -38.75 0.34 -3.01
N LEU A 788 -39.18 0.67 -4.22
CA LEU A 788 -40.29 1.56 -4.52
C LEU A 788 -41.42 0.75 -5.14
N TYR A 789 -42.64 1.03 -4.68
CA TYR A 789 -43.85 0.36 -5.15
C TYR A 789 -44.95 1.36 -5.45
N ARG A 790 -45.87 1.01 -6.35
CA ARG A 790 -47.13 1.72 -6.53
C ARG A 790 -48.26 0.94 -5.88
N THR A 791 -49.08 1.64 -5.10
CA THR A 791 -50.33 1.09 -4.56
C THR A 791 -51.36 0.95 -5.67
N PRO A 792 -52.48 0.22 -5.46
CA PRO A 792 -53.57 0.15 -6.43
C PRO A 792 -54.15 1.52 -6.83
N GLN A 793 -54.00 2.53 -5.97
CA GLN A 793 -54.43 3.92 -6.23
C GLN A 793 -53.39 4.73 -7.01
N GLY A 794 -52.30 4.10 -7.48
CA GLY A 794 -51.23 4.74 -8.25
C GLY A 794 -50.21 5.53 -7.41
N LYS A 795 -50.34 5.53 -6.08
CA LYS A 795 -49.45 6.28 -5.18
C LYS A 795 -48.12 5.55 -5.01
N LEU A 796 -47.01 6.28 -5.10
CA LEU A 796 -45.67 5.74 -4.82
C LEU A 796 -45.46 5.59 -3.30
N GLU A 797 -44.95 4.42 -2.88
CA GLU A 797 -44.61 4.09 -1.50
C GLU A 797 -43.19 3.49 -1.40
N GLU A 798 -42.51 3.76 -0.29
CA GLU A 798 -41.15 3.27 -0.01
C GLU A 798 -41.14 2.03 0.89
N SER A 799 -40.20 1.12 0.64
CA SER A 799 -39.82 0.03 1.54
C SER A 799 -38.32 0.06 1.77
N ILE A 800 -37.90 0.51 2.95
CA ILE A 800 -36.49 0.50 3.35
C ILE A 800 -36.17 -0.85 3.99
N VAL A 801 -35.28 -1.60 3.37
CA VAL A 801 -34.88 -2.92 3.84
C VAL A 801 -33.50 -2.82 4.49
N THR A 802 -33.43 -3.17 5.78
CA THR A 802 -32.15 -3.17 6.50
C THR A 802 -31.27 -4.35 6.06
N PHE A 803 -29.96 -4.29 6.32
CA PHE A 803 -29.09 -5.44 6.08
C PHE A 803 -29.50 -6.66 6.92
N TRP A 804 -30.07 -6.43 8.10
CA TRP A 804 -30.65 -7.48 8.94
C TRP A 804 -31.83 -8.15 8.24
N ASP A 805 -32.79 -7.37 7.75
CA ASP A 805 -33.98 -7.89 7.06
C ASP A 805 -33.60 -8.65 5.79
N ALA A 806 -32.59 -8.17 5.05
CA ALA A 806 -32.06 -8.87 3.88
C ALA A 806 -31.45 -10.24 4.24
N VAL A 807 -30.77 -10.34 5.39
CA VAL A 807 -30.23 -11.62 5.89
C VAL A 807 -31.35 -12.56 6.33
N ASP A 808 -32.40 -12.04 6.98
CA ASP A 808 -33.56 -12.85 7.36
C ASP A 808 -34.34 -13.33 6.14
N ARG A 809 -34.57 -12.48 5.12
CA ARG A 809 -35.14 -12.90 3.84
C ARG A 809 -34.32 -14.04 3.22
N ALA A 810 -32.99 -13.90 3.17
CA ALA A 810 -32.11 -14.97 2.67
C ALA A 810 -32.16 -16.26 3.52
N ARG A 811 -32.37 -16.14 4.84
CA ARG A 811 -32.52 -17.29 5.75
C ARG A 811 -33.77 -18.10 5.42
N TYR A 812 -34.87 -17.43 5.13
CA TYR A 812 -36.14 -18.07 4.81
C TYR A 812 -36.33 -18.34 3.32
N GLY A 813 -35.33 -18.04 2.47
CA GLY A 813 -35.43 -18.25 1.02
C GLY A 813 -36.35 -17.26 0.29
N ILE A 814 -36.65 -16.11 0.93
CA ILE A 814 -37.42 -15.02 0.34
C ILE A 814 -36.49 -14.18 -0.55
N PRO A 815 -36.93 -13.71 -1.73
CA PRO A 815 -36.17 -12.79 -2.56
C PRO A 815 -35.69 -11.55 -1.78
N LEU A 816 -34.44 -11.14 -1.99
CA LEU A 816 -33.89 -9.98 -1.31
C LEU A 816 -34.64 -8.70 -1.67
N VAL A 817 -34.82 -8.47 -2.98
CA VAL A 817 -35.70 -7.45 -3.57
C VAL A 817 -36.95 -8.17 -4.07
N ILE A 818 -38.12 -7.72 -3.65
CA ILE A 818 -39.40 -8.35 -3.98
C ILE A 818 -40.00 -7.60 -5.16
N THR A 819 -39.86 -8.16 -6.37
CA THR A 819 -40.41 -7.57 -7.59
C THR A 819 -41.86 -7.99 -7.87
N HIS A 820 -42.28 -9.14 -7.32
CA HIS A 820 -43.64 -9.67 -7.44
C HIS A 820 -44.23 -9.93 -6.04
N PRO A 821 -44.76 -8.89 -5.36
CA PRO A 821 -45.26 -9.02 -3.99
C PRO A 821 -46.32 -10.11 -3.81
N ARG A 822 -47.26 -10.23 -4.77
CA ARG A 822 -48.33 -11.24 -4.74
C ARG A 822 -47.80 -12.67 -4.63
N GLU A 823 -46.92 -13.05 -5.55
CA GLU A 823 -46.34 -14.39 -5.61
C GLU A 823 -45.56 -14.73 -4.33
N VAL A 824 -44.77 -13.76 -3.83
CA VAL A 824 -44.00 -13.95 -2.59
C VAL A 824 -44.92 -14.11 -1.39
N MET A 825 -45.97 -13.30 -1.27
CA MET A 825 -46.92 -13.39 -0.17
C MET A 825 -47.69 -14.71 -0.18
N GLU A 826 -48.14 -15.19 -1.35
CA GLU A 826 -48.81 -16.48 -1.49
C GLU A 826 -47.89 -17.64 -1.07
N GLN A 827 -46.62 -17.63 -1.48
CA GLN A 827 -45.62 -18.64 -1.09
C GLN A 827 -45.28 -18.61 0.41
N VAL A 828 -45.20 -17.41 0.98
CA VAL A 828 -44.80 -17.21 2.38
C VAL A 828 -45.95 -17.55 3.34
N LEU A 829 -47.20 -17.24 3.00
CA LEU A 829 -48.36 -17.57 3.83
C LEU A 829 -48.65 -19.08 3.89
N GLN A 830 -48.24 -19.84 2.86
CA GLN A 830 -48.30 -21.31 2.87
C GLN A 830 -47.25 -21.94 3.82
N ARG A 831 -46.31 -21.15 4.34
CA ARG A 831 -45.17 -21.59 5.12
C ARG A 831 -45.30 -21.17 6.59
N GLY A 832 -45.47 -22.15 7.49
CA GLY A 832 -45.55 -21.92 8.94
C GLY A 832 -44.22 -21.66 9.64
N ASP A 833 -43.08 -21.70 8.93
CA ASP A 833 -41.74 -21.55 9.51
C ASP A 833 -41.23 -20.10 9.56
N ILE A 834 -42.00 -19.14 9.02
CA ILE A 834 -41.58 -17.75 8.88
C ILE A 834 -42.11 -16.91 10.05
N PRO A 835 -41.23 -16.25 10.84
CA PRO A 835 -41.66 -15.44 11.96
C PRO A 835 -42.52 -14.25 11.55
N GLU A 836 -43.53 -13.93 12.37
CA GLU A 836 -44.41 -12.77 12.22
C GLU A 836 -43.62 -11.44 12.08
N SER A 837 -42.48 -11.33 12.75
CA SER A 837 -41.60 -10.15 12.63
C SER A 837 -41.03 -9.96 11.23
N VAL A 838 -40.86 -11.03 10.45
CA VAL A 838 -40.41 -10.99 9.05
C VAL A 838 -41.59 -10.71 8.12
N LEU A 839 -42.75 -11.33 8.37
CA LEU A 839 -43.97 -11.16 7.58
C LEU A 839 -44.41 -9.70 7.50
N ARG A 840 -44.40 -8.99 8.65
CA ARG A 840 -44.78 -7.57 8.74
C ARG A 840 -43.89 -6.62 7.93
N LEU A 841 -42.73 -7.08 7.48
CA LEU A 841 -41.76 -6.29 6.71
C LEU A 841 -41.84 -6.56 5.18
N LEU A 842 -42.77 -7.42 4.75
CA LEU A 842 -43.01 -7.70 3.34
C LEU A 842 -43.98 -6.66 2.75
N PRO A 843 -43.81 -6.28 1.47
CA PRO A 843 -44.76 -5.40 0.80
C PRO A 843 -46.12 -6.11 0.65
N PRO A 844 -47.25 -5.37 0.75
CA PRO A 844 -48.58 -5.89 0.44
C PRO A 844 -48.67 -6.55 -0.95
N SER A 845 -49.51 -7.58 -1.08
CA SER A 845 -49.63 -8.38 -2.30
C SER A 845 -50.21 -7.63 -3.50
N ASP A 846 -50.99 -6.58 -3.26
CA ASP A 846 -51.64 -5.73 -4.25
C ASP A 846 -50.75 -4.56 -4.74
N TRP A 847 -49.53 -4.44 -4.21
CA TRP A 847 -48.57 -3.43 -4.65
C TRP A 847 -47.78 -3.88 -5.88
N VAL A 848 -47.46 -2.93 -6.76
CA VAL A 848 -46.68 -3.15 -7.98
C VAL A 848 -45.29 -2.58 -7.80
N PHE A 849 -44.26 -3.39 -8.05
CA PHE A 849 -42.87 -2.95 -7.98
C PHE A 849 -42.56 -1.90 -9.06
N VAL A 850 -41.80 -0.86 -8.68
CA VAL A 850 -41.36 0.20 -9.60
C VAL A 850 -39.86 0.12 -9.83
N ASP A 851 -39.07 0.27 -8.77
CA ASP A 851 -37.61 0.26 -8.84
C ASP A 851 -36.98 -0.09 -7.47
N SER A 852 -35.68 -0.37 -7.46
CA SER A 852 -34.90 -0.55 -6.24
C SER A 852 -33.54 0.14 -6.35
N LEU A 853 -33.12 0.76 -5.24
CA LEU A 853 -31.85 1.47 -5.14
C LEU A 853 -30.98 0.89 -4.03
N GLN A 854 -29.82 0.39 -4.41
CA GLN A 854 -28.74 -0.05 -3.53
C GLN A 854 -27.60 0.97 -3.50
N PRO A 855 -26.86 1.07 -2.39
CA PRO A 855 -25.62 1.85 -2.37
C PRO A 855 -24.69 1.47 -3.52
N ASP A 856 -24.06 2.49 -4.11
CA ASP A 856 -23.17 2.43 -5.27
C ASP A 856 -23.84 2.06 -6.61
N GLU A 857 -25.17 1.89 -6.67
CA GLU A 857 -25.88 1.88 -7.96
C GLU A 857 -25.91 3.28 -8.58
N MET A 858 -25.97 3.32 -9.92
CA MET A 858 -25.90 4.56 -10.68
C MET A 858 -27.30 5.01 -11.10
N VAL A 859 -27.53 6.32 -11.10
CA VAL A 859 -28.78 6.96 -11.51
C VAL A 859 -28.50 8.20 -12.35
N ILE A 860 -29.40 8.48 -13.29
CA ILE A 860 -29.50 9.76 -13.98
C ILE A 860 -30.55 10.62 -13.26
N ILE A 861 -30.27 11.90 -13.08
CA ILE A 861 -31.17 12.85 -12.41
C ILE A 861 -31.38 14.08 -13.31
N GLY A 862 -32.64 14.45 -13.54
CA GLY A 862 -33.02 15.72 -14.17
C GLY A 862 -33.11 15.74 -15.69
N LEU A 863 -32.88 14.63 -16.40
CA LEU A 863 -33.21 14.50 -17.83
C LEU A 863 -34.64 14.00 -18.00
N SER A 864 -35.35 14.41 -19.04
CA SER A 864 -36.59 13.71 -19.44
C SER A 864 -36.29 12.31 -19.98
N ASP A 865 -37.31 11.46 -20.09
CA ASP A 865 -37.13 10.10 -20.62
C ASP A 865 -36.71 10.13 -22.10
N GLU A 866 -37.24 11.07 -22.88
CA GLU A 866 -36.86 11.31 -24.29
C GLU A 866 -35.42 11.80 -24.40
N GLU A 867 -35.02 12.77 -23.57
CA GLU A 867 -33.65 13.28 -23.57
C GLU A 867 -32.62 12.21 -23.17
N LEU A 868 -32.97 11.39 -22.18
CA LEU A 868 -32.13 10.27 -21.75
C LEU A 868 -31.99 9.26 -22.87
N GLN A 869 -33.09 8.86 -23.51
CA GLN A 869 -33.09 7.92 -24.62
C GLN A 869 -32.23 8.43 -25.79
N GLN A 870 -32.43 9.69 -26.20
CA GLN A 870 -31.64 10.32 -27.25
C GLN A 870 -30.14 10.36 -26.89
N ALA A 871 -29.80 10.70 -25.64
CA ALA A 871 -28.42 10.74 -25.19
C ALA A 871 -27.76 9.35 -25.16
N LEU A 872 -28.52 8.30 -24.87
CA LEU A 872 -28.05 6.91 -24.95
C LEU A 872 -27.79 6.47 -26.40
N GLU A 873 -28.71 6.80 -27.31
CA GLU A 873 -28.62 6.43 -28.73
C GLU A 873 -27.43 7.08 -29.44
N VAL A 874 -27.22 8.38 -29.22
CA VAL A 874 -26.08 9.13 -29.80
C VAL A 874 -24.77 8.93 -29.03
N GLN A 875 -24.78 8.11 -27.97
CA GLN A 875 -23.64 7.91 -27.06
C GLN A 875 -23.08 9.24 -26.52
N GLY A 876 -23.98 10.16 -26.16
CA GLY A 876 -23.68 11.50 -25.65
C GLY A 876 -23.12 11.50 -24.22
N TYR A 877 -22.01 10.81 -23.99
CA TYR A 877 -21.46 10.57 -22.65
C TYR A 877 -21.15 11.84 -21.87
N ARG A 878 -20.78 12.93 -22.54
CA ARG A 878 -20.60 14.23 -21.87
C ARG A 878 -21.90 14.73 -21.24
N LYS A 879 -23.02 14.70 -21.99
CA LYS A 879 -24.35 15.07 -21.46
C LYS A 879 -24.75 14.12 -20.32
N LEU A 880 -24.59 12.82 -20.51
CA LEU A 880 -24.92 11.82 -19.49
C LEU A 880 -24.09 11.99 -18.21
N SER A 881 -22.80 12.32 -18.32
CA SER A 881 -21.91 12.57 -17.20
C SER A 881 -22.44 13.68 -16.29
N GLU A 882 -22.91 14.80 -16.85
CA GLU A 882 -23.43 15.95 -16.09
C GLU A 882 -24.64 15.58 -15.22
N HIS A 883 -25.38 14.54 -15.60
CA HIS A 883 -26.58 14.07 -14.89
C HIS A 883 -26.39 12.76 -14.13
N LEU A 884 -25.18 12.19 -14.10
CA LEU A 884 -24.91 10.86 -13.53
C LEU A 884 -24.46 10.94 -12.07
N TYR A 885 -25.19 10.25 -11.20
CA TYR A 885 -24.97 10.19 -9.77
C TYR A 885 -24.94 8.73 -9.30
N ARG A 886 -24.28 8.48 -8.17
CA ARG A 886 -24.35 7.20 -7.44
C ARG A 886 -25.22 7.32 -6.21
N VAL A 887 -25.94 6.27 -5.89
CA VAL A 887 -26.66 6.15 -4.60
C VAL A 887 -25.61 6.07 -3.48
N GLN A 888 -25.59 7.06 -2.60
CA GLN A 888 -24.64 7.14 -1.48
C GLN A 888 -25.22 6.55 -0.20
N LYS A 889 -26.41 7.01 0.20
CA LYS A 889 -27.12 6.58 1.42
C LYS A 889 -28.61 6.56 1.15
N VAL A 890 -29.29 5.56 1.71
CA VAL A 890 -30.75 5.46 1.66
C VAL A 890 -31.28 5.25 3.07
N SER A 891 -32.26 6.06 3.44
CA SER A 891 -33.06 5.90 4.65
C SER A 891 -34.48 6.37 4.36
N SER A 892 -35.41 6.08 5.26
CA SER A 892 -36.82 6.45 5.08
C SER A 892 -36.94 7.95 4.86
N ARG A 893 -37.49 8.32 3.71
CA ARG A 893 -37.67 9.70 3.24
C ARG A 893 -36.39 10.56 3.28
N ASP A 894 -35.22 9.96 3.10
CA ASP A 894 -33.96 10.69 2.96
C ASP A 894 -32.97 9.86 2.12
N TYR A 895 -32.89 10.21 0.83
CA TYR A 895 -32.07 9.54 -0.17
C TYR A 895 -30.98 10.49 -0.66
N TRP A 896 -29.74 9.99 -0.68
CA TRP A 896 -28.57 10.78 -1.04
C TRP A 896 -27.94 10.22 -2.30
N PHE A 897 -27.83 11.07 -3.32
CA PHE A 897 -27.21 10.76 -4.61
C PHE A 897 -25.98 11.65 -4.79
N ARG A 898 -24.81 11.05 -4.90
CA ARG A 898 -23.52 11.75 -4.99
C ARG A 898 -23.07 11.80 -6.45
N TYR A 899 -22.61 12.95 -6.93
CA TYR A 899 -22.15 13.08 -8.30
C TYR A 899 -21.00 12.10 -8.59
N HIS A 900 -21.00 11.47 -9.77
CA HIS A 900 -20.14 10.32 -10.02
C HIS A 900 -18.64 10.65 -10.00
N LEU A 901 -18.25 11.91 -10.24
CA LEU A 901 -16.84 12.34 -10.21
C LEU A 901 -16.33 12.62 -8.79
N GLU A 902 -17.22 12.78 -7.81
CA GLU A 902 -16.83 13.11 -6.44
C GLU A 902 -16.14 11.95 -5.74
N THR A 903 -14.87 12.16 -5.36
CA THR A 903 -14.05 11.14 -4.70
C THR A 903 -14.24 11.10 -3.19
N SER A 904 -14.83 12.15 -2.60
CA SER A 904 -15.09 12.27 -1.17
C SER A 904 -16.58 12.14 -0.85
N VAL A 905 -16.87 11.52 0.30
CA VAL A 905 -18.22 11.42 0.89
C VAL A 905 -18.34 12.22 2.18
N ALA A 906 -17.29 12.94 2.57
CA ALA A 906 -17.24 13.70 3.83
C ALA A 906 -17.79 15.12 3.68
N ASP A 907 -17.82 15.64 2.46
CA ASP A 907 -18.34 16.97 2.18
C ASP A 907 -19.85 16.90 1.95
N ASP A 908 -20.62 17.35 2.93
CA ASP A 908 -22.08 17.43 2.87
C ASP A 908 -22.55 18.88 2.63
N LYS A 909 -21.70 19.73 2.04
CA LYS A 909 -22.03 21.08 1.56
C LYS A 909 -22.28 21.09 0.05
N ASN A 910 -23.01 22.10 -0.41
CA ASN A 910 -23.30 22.40 -1.83
C ASN A 910 -24.26 21.44 -2.55
N THR A 911 -25.55 21.74 -2.34
CA THR A 911 -26.69 21.19 -3.09
C THR A 911 -27.17 22.10 -4.23
N SER A 912 -26.46 23.19 -4.49
CA SER A 912 -26.76 24.23 -5.49
C SER A 912 -25.68 24.30 -6.56
N GLY A 913 -25.92 25.05 -7.63
CA GLY A 913 -25.03 25.17 -8.80
C GLY A 913 -25.51 24.34 -9.99
N ARG A 914 -24.81 24.46 -11.13
CA ARG A 914 -25.20 23.78 -12.39
C ARG A 914 -25.15 22.26 -12.24
N ILE A 915 -24.10 21.74 -11.59
CA ILE A 915 -23.91 20.31 -11.31
C ILE A 915 -23.54 20.15 -9.83
N PRO A 916 -24.53 20.01 -8.94
CA PRO A 916 -24.29 19.96 -7.50
C PRO A 916 -23.48 18.72 -7.12
N LYS A 917 -22.73 18.79 -6.01
CA LYS A 917 -21.97 17.65 -5.47
C LYS A 917 -22.88 16.47 -5.12
N PHE A 918 -24.09 16.75 -4.62
CA PHE A 918 -25.07 15.73 -4.33
C PHE A 918 -26.51 16.26 -4.43
N HIS A 919 -27.44 15.35 -4.68
CA HIS A 919 -28.86 15.55 -4.47
C HIS A 919 -29.30 14.86 -3.19
N ARG A 920 -30.05 15.58 -2.34
CA ARG A 920 -30.71 15.03 -1.16
C ARG A 920 -32.21 15.10 -1.35
N VAL A 921 -32.84 13.95 -1.52
CA VAL A 921 -34.27 13.81 -1.80
C VAL A 921 -34.97 13.40 -0.52
N ARG A 922 -35.89 14.23 -0.04
CA ARG A 922 -36.56 14.06 1.27
C ARG A 922 -38.01 13.60 1.18
N SER A 923 -38.53 13.39 -0.02
CA SER A 923 -39.90 12.89 -0.24
C SER A 923 -40.01 12.16 -1.56
N LEU A 924 -41.01 11.28 -1.68
CA LEU A 924 -41.30 10.57 -2.93
C LEU A 924 -41.81 11.50 -4.04
N SER A 925 -42.50 12.58 -3.68
CA SER A 925 -42.87 13.62 -4.66
C SER A 925 -41.65 14.32 -5.24
N ASP A 926 -40.63 14.62 -4.42
CA ASP A 926 -39.36 15.18 -4.90
C ASP A 926 -38.57 14.15 -5.73
N TYR A 927 -38.65 12.86 -5.38
CA TYR A 927 -38.08 11.77 -6.18
C TYR A 927 -38.67 11.74 -7.60
N GLU A 928 -40.00 11.79 -7.72
CA GLU A 928 -40.69 11.80 -9.02
C GLU A 928 -40.39 13.09 -9.80
N LYS A 929 -40.43 14.26 -9.16
CA LYS A 929 -40.13 15.56 -9.80
C LYS A 929 -38.73 15.63 -10.39
N ARG A 930 -37.76 14.94 -9.80
CA ARG A 930 -36.36 14.93 -10.26
C ARG A 930 -36.09 13.92 -11.38
N ASN A 931 -37.10 13.17 -11.81
CA ASN A 931 -37.02 12.09 -12.81
C ASN A 931 -35.80 11.19 -12.61
N ILE A 932 -35.69 10.56 -11.44
CA ILE A 932 -34.54 9.72 -11.09
C ILE A 932 -34.66 8.39 -11.83
N ARG A 933 -33.72 8.11 -12.74
CA ARG A 933 -33.70 6.88 -13.55
C ARG A 933 -32.48 6.03 -13.24
N LYS A 934 -32.71 4.76 -12.90
CA LYS A 934 -31.62 3.82 -12.63
C LYS A 934 -30.91 3.43 -13.93
N VAL A 935 -29.58 3.46 -13.89
CA VAL A 935 -28.73 3.13 -15.05
C VAL A 935 -27.59 2.21 -14.63
N ARG A 936 -26.96 1.56 -15.60
CA ARG A 936 -25.77 0.74 -15.43
C ARG A 936 -24.67 1.21 -16.35
N VAL A 937 -23.49 1.41 -15.78
CA VAL A 937 -22.24 1.58 -16.52
C VAL A 937 -21.47 0.27 -16.42
N ASP A 938 -21.15 -0.34 -17.56
CA ASP A 938 -20.43 -1.60 -17.63
C ASP A 938 -18.92 -1.44 -17.40
N LEU A 939 -18.17 -2.54 -17.50
CA LEU A 939 -16.72 -2.55 -17.25
C LEU A 939 -15.91 -1.76 -18.30
N LEU A 940 -16.45 -1.59 -19.51
CA LEU A 940 -15.83 -0.84 -20.59
C LEU A 940 -16.29 0.63 -20.62
N GLY A 941 -17.19 1.02 -19.71
CA GLY A 941 -17.70 2.38 -19.59
C GLY A 941 -18.98 2.66 -20.39
N ARG A 942 -19.59 1.63 -21.00
CA ARG A 942 -20.85 1.78 -21.74
C ARG A 942 -22.02 1.90 -20.76
N ILE A 943 -22.91 2.85 -20.99
CA ILE A 943 -24.07 3.11 -20.14
C ILE A 943 -25.36 2.57 -20.77
N SER A 944 -26.25 2.03 -19.95
CA SER A 944 -27.54 1.46 -20.35
C SER A 944 -28.61 1.73 -19.28
N LEU A 945 -29.86 1.86 -19.70
CA LEU A 945 -31.02 1.92 -18.81
C LEU A 945 -31.32 0.51 -18.24
N LEU A 946 -31.77 0.42 -16.98
CA LEU A 946 -32.07 -0.85 -16.29
C LEU A 946 -33.56 -1.09 -16.08
#